data_AF-A0A9W4RL33-F1
#
_entry.id   AF-A0A9W4RL33-F1
#
_cell.length_a   1.000
_cell.length_b   1.000
_cell.length_c   1.000
_cell.angle_alpha   90.00
_cell.angle_beta   90.00
_cell.angle_gamma   90.00
#
_symmetry.space_group_name_H-M   'P 1'
#
loop_
_entity.id
_entity.type
_entity.pdbx_description
1 polymer ?
#
loop_
_entity_poly.entity_id
_entity_poly.type
_entity_poly.pdbx_seq_one_letter_code
_entity_poly.pdbx_strand_id
1 'polypeptide(L)'
;MTSVRQRRPTLFHIISFLFLLSFFVPSVVGYARKHRHEYPARGTPQTPNHNLNHYLSPRQSALTATLSESGQGDYTCGPNKPCGNGACCGADGWCGYSPTYCGEGCQSNCDAKAECGEYAATPGQTYPLNVCCSEFGFCGTTTDFCTGGCQSNCEQPKPNGAPSDVQKRVIGYWETWNMQKPCGTMGPGEIPVHLLTHLFVSFGYINDAFQVTNMDGIDPGLYKSIGNVKARNPSLKIVIALGGWTFSDPGPWQKVFPVMASTKENRAVFIRNLIGFLSEYGYDGVDWEYPGADDRGGSEGDGENYTALLTELREAINASGKDYIVTFTAPSSYWYLRHFDLKGMEAQVDWINLMSYDLHGVWDSSNPIGNQVLSHTNLTEIDHALDLFWRVGVEPSSVVLGLGFYGRSFELESASCWKPGCAFKGPGVAGRCSNTAGILSYSEIMEILHNTGATAYHDEAAAAKYMVYAGNSWISFDDVTTFQAKIDYANSMGLAGIMIWAIDLDTGKLDALKAISTATKIGGTNTRFSMVDLDRLFPAEMLPSDDNPTTSYGLVNLGVEADAGEIDPDRTGFGFMLLTGDSYAVASLKKRSDNPNPLVFLDCPYKANEQQDGNSQKARVACFSDDVRGCFQLMERGVEGTIIEMPDNCAAGSFARAISIEVAEDQSIPIEFSSKDVTSDVFSLTFDFDLTLARRDTTNTRIRVDYSNIRGYWNAAVDSPGVEGASKRFHAPTAAQWRNMFSNRVGKDMYVDAFEIKEKLSEPLFWDSADSCLVGGKEYDQGVAAHVEGTVNARLYYGFSMVATLGDQKLDVSQASGFLSVRGSTDLTFTIGGVGEVDLDKTNKDNPATTKEKTTRQKETSVDAGDGGTNIDLSPYYTINYSFGSFNDTGGGSGSPSGPYFDGKLSTRVISDFGDFNAYFPATKEDRLRIKDEDRLKNKISIPDDDVIHNTSSKGGRISMGTFVEFGLKMKFWFLQRGPGRVFEMDLPEVSQKAQLSDRFEIGARL
;
A
#
# COMPACT_ATOMS: atom_id res chain seq x y z
N MET A 1 14.61 -23.42 61.23
CA MET A 1 14.11 -22.24 61.96
C MET A 1 13.11 -21.50 61.06
N THR A 2 12.32 -20.59 61.60
CA THR A 2 11.29 -19.72 60.97
C THR A 2 11.66 -19.17 59.58
N SER A 3 10.76 -18.98 58.59
CA SER A 3 9.28 -19.12 58.46
C SER A 3 8.94 -19.48 56.98
N VAL A 4 7.90 -20.25 56.60
CA VAL A 4 6.43 -19.98 56.61
C VAL A 4 6.10 -18.66 55.87
N ARG A 5 5.21 -18.56 54.85
CA ARG A 5 3.97 -19.33 54.51
C ARG A 5 3.77 -19.59 52.98
N GLN A 6 2.55 -19.97 52.54
CA GLN A 6 2.23 -20.59 51.24
C GLN A 6 0.81 -20.20 50.73
N ARG A 7 0.57 -20.27 49.40
CA ARG A 7 -0.72 -20.41 48.63
C ARG A 7 -1.45 -19.18 48.04
N ARG A 8 -2.06 -19.45 46.85
CA ARG A 8 -3.17 -18.81 46.10
C ARG A 8 -4.52 -18.86 46.89
N PRO A 9 -5.68 -18.22 46.54
CA PRO A 9 -6.27 -18.11 45.19
C PRO A 9 -7.23 -16.90 44.86
N THR A 10 -8.04 -17.08 43.81
CA THR A 10 -9.05 -16.23 43.11
C THR A 10 -10.37 -15.97 43.83
N LEU A 11 -11.15 -14.92 43.43
CA LEU A 11 -12.60 -15.03 43.10
C LEU A 11 -13.22 -13.83 42.33
N PHE A 12 -14.52 -13.96 41.98
CA PHE A 12 -15.39 -13.12 41.11
C PHE A 12 -16.17 -12.00 41.83
N HIS A 13 -16.64 -11.00 41.05
CA HIS A 13 -18.04 -10.50 40.94
C HIS A 13 -18.22 -9.98 39.48
N ILE A 14 -19.37 -9.97 38.76
CA ILE A 14 -20.81 -10.24 38.99
C ILE A 14 -21.67 -9.05 39.49
N ILE A 15 -22.31 -8.34 38.54
CA ILE A 15 -23.65 -7.72 38.63
C ILE A 15 -24.35 -7.92 37.26
N SER A 16 -25.67 -8.14 37.26
CA SER A 16 -26.52 -8.23 36.05
C SER A 16 -27.75 -7.33 36.20
N PHE A 17 -28.33 -6.85 35.08
CA PHE A 17 -29.76 -6.55 35.02
C PHE A 17 -30.33 -6.75 33.59
N LEU A 18 -31.61 -7.08 33.53
CA LEU A 18 -32.41 -7.45 32.35
C LEU A 18 -33.73 -6.66 32.40
N PHE A 19 -34.35 -6.34 31.26
CA PHE A 19 -35.81 -6.14 31.00
C PHE A 19 -35.95 -5.37 29.65
N LEU A 20 -36.95 -5.54 28.77
CA LEU A 20 -37.62 -6.75 28.23
C LEU A 20 -38.35 -6.33 26.92
N LEU A 21 -38.73 -7.28 26.05
CA LEU A 21 -39.31 -7.06 24.72
C LEU A 21 -40.72 -6.42 24.70
N SER A 22 -41.10 -5.86 23.55
CA SER A 22 -42.43 -6.03 22.96
C SER A 22 -42.39 -5.95 21.41
N PHE A 23 -43.12 -6.83 20.74
CA PHE A 23 -43.30 -6.91 19.27
C PHE A 23 -44.66 -6.34 18.86
N PHE A 24 -44.82 -5.87 17.61
CA PHE A 24 -45.96 -6.25 16.73
C PHE A 24 -45.73 -5.83 15.25
N VAL A 25 -46.36 -6.54 14.31
CA VAL A 25 -46.20 -6.44 12.83
C VAL A 25 -47.52 -6.93 12.17
N PRO A 26 -47.74 -6.82 10.84
CA PRO A 26 -48.14 -5.67 10.01
C PRO A 26 -49.62 -5.73 9.52
N SER A 27 -50.08 -4.81 8.66
CA SER A 27 -50.97 -5.14 7.52
C SER A 27 -51.18 -4.03 6.46
N VAL A 28 -51.49 -4.47 5.24
CA VAL A 28 -51.37 -3.86 3.90
C VAL A 28 -52.67 -3.14 3.41
N VAL A 29 -52.57 -2.39 2.29
CA VAL A 29 -53.61 -2.07 1.24
C VAL A 29 -54.14 -0.61 1.20
N GLY A 30 -54.14 0.05 0.01
CA GLY A 30 -54.85 1.35 -0.17
C GLY A 30 -54.64 2.18 -1.47
N TYR A 31 -54.93 1.64 -2.66
CA TYR A 31 -55.00 2.31 -4.00
C TYR A 31 -55.47 3.80 -4.07
N ALA A 32 -54.87 4.64 -4.95
CA ALA A 32 -55.53 5.16 -6.19
C ALA A 32 -54.84 6.36 -6.93
N ARG A 33 -54.88 6.33 -8.28
CA ARG A 33 -54.36 7.27 -9.30
C ARG A 33 -54.94 8.70 -9.31
N LYS A 34 -54.20 9.66 -9.92
CA LYS A 34 -54.66 10.43 -11.10
C LYS A 34 -53.54 11.10 -11.93
N HIS A 35 -53.81 11.39 -13.21
CA HIS A 35 -52.89 12.01 -14.19
C HIS A 35 -53.33 13.42 -14.60
N ARG A 36 -52.35 14.29 -14.95
CA ARG A 36 -52.19 15.11 -16.18
C ARG A 36 -50.86 15.88 -16.06
N HIS A 37 -49.94 15.93 -17.03
CA HIS A 37 -49.99 16.40 -18.43
C HIS A 37 -50.38 17.87 -18.61
N GLU A 38 -49.39 18.71 -18.93
CA GLU A 38 -49.41 19.56 -20.13
C GLU A 38 -47.99 20.00 -20.55
N TYR A 39 -47.78 20.16 -21.86
CA TYR A 39 -46.57 20.65 -22.55
C TYR A 39 -47.09 21.33 -23.83
N PRO A 40 -46.77 22.60 -24.09
CA PRO A 40 -45.87 22.92 -25.22
C PRO A 40 -45.06 24.24 -25.02
N ALA A 41 -44.14 24.67 -25.89
CA ALA A 41 -43.18 23.97 -26.76
C ALA A 41 -42.20 25.00 -27.40
N ARG A 42 -40.98 24.55 -27.73
CA ARG A 42 -40.03 25.08 -28.76
C ARG A 42 -39.62 26.57 -28.72
N GLY A 43 -38.32 26.79 -28.50
CA GLY A 43 -37.56 27.96 -28.99
C GLY A 43 -36.05 27.69 -28.96
N THR A 44 -35.40 27.67 -30.12
CA THR A 44 -33.94 27.47 -30.30
C THR A 44 -33.48 28.13 -31.62
N PRO A 45 -32.18 28.38 -31.85
CA PRO A 45 -31.06 28.52 -30.91
C PRO A 45 -30.31 29.87 -31.05
N GLN A 46 -29.49 30.25 -30.06
CA GLN A 46 -28.29 31.07 -30.26
C GLN A 46 -27.33 30.96 -29.07
N THR A 47 -26.03 31.17 -29.30
CA THR A 47 -24.93 30.99 -28.33
C THR A 47 -24.20 32.34 -28.11
N PRO A 48 -23.11 32.47 -27.33
CA PRO A 48 -23.17 33.24 -26.09
C PRO A 48 -22.28 34.50 -26.10
N ASN A 49 -22.46 35.40 -25.12
CA ASN A 49 -21.31 36.00 -24.40
C ASN A 49 -21.66 36.94 -23.22
N HIS A 50 -20.78 36.87 -22.20
CA HIS A 50 -20.30 37.91 -21.30
C HIS A 50 -21.18 38.65 -20.25
N ASN A 51 -20.58 38.71 -19.05
CA ASN A 51 -20.59 39.78 -18.04
C ASN A 51 -21.85 39.99 -17.17
N LEU A 52 -21.82 39.38 -15.98
CA LEU A 52 -22.54 39.83 -14.79
C LEU A 52 -21.60 40.60 -13.84
N ASN A 53 -21.25 41.83 -14.21
CA ASN A 53 -20.63 42.77 -13.27
C ASN A 53 -21.72 43.42 -12.41
N HIS A 54 -21.75 43.13 -11.11
CA HIS A 54 -22.62 43.82 -10.14
C HIS A 54 -21.87 44.23 -8.87
N TYR A 55 -21.07 45.30 -9.01
CA TYR A 55 -20.73 46.20 -7.90
C TYR A 55 -21.14 47.61 -8.30
N LEU A 56 -21.94 48.29 -7.46
CA LEU A 56 -22.46 49.62 -7.72
C LEU A 56 -21.66 50.69 -6.97
N SER A 57 -21.35 51.78 -7.66
CA SER A 57 -20.53 52.89 -7.13
C SER A 57 -21.28 53.74 -6.11
N PRO A 58 -20.63 54.23 -5.03
CA PRO A 58 -21.28 55.07 -4.02
C PRO A 58 -21.52 56.50 -4.52
N ARG A 59 -22.73 56.80 -5.01
CA ARG A 59 -23.30 58.16 -4.97
C ARG A 59 -24.83 58.20 -5.09
N GLN A 60 -25.41 59.08 -4.27
CA GLN A 60 -26.82 59.53 -4.23
C GLN A 60 -27.87 58.63 -3.53
N SER A 61 -28.08 58.96 -2.24
CA SER A 61 -29.40 59.35 -1.71
C SER A 61 -30.51 58.30 -1.55
N ALA A 62 -30.42 57.57 -0.43
CA ALA A 62 -31.50 57.30 0.53
C ALA A 62 -32.93 56.98 0.03
N LEU A 63 -33.35 55.71 0.18
CA LEU A 63 -34.68 55.34 0.71
C LEU A 63 -34.76 53.85 1.11
N THR A 64 -35.52 53.57 2.18
CA THR A 64 -36.05 52.25 2.61
C THR A 64 -35.10 51.05 2.73
N ALA A 65 -34.89 50.59 3.97
CA ALA A 65 -34.21 49.34 4.27
C ALA A 65 -35.05 48.10 3.89
N THR A 66 -34.41 47.09 3.29
CA THR A 66 -34.75 45.65 3.40
C THR A 66 -33.59 44.83 2.84
N LEU A 67 -33.48 43.57 3.28
CA LEU A 67 -32.38 42.63 3.02
C LEU A 67 -31.07 42.97 3.76
N SER A 68 -30.54 41.98 4.45
CA SER A 68 -29.27 42.02 5.18
C SER A 68 -28.24 41.19 4.43
N GLU A 69 -27.19 41.83 3.92
CA GLU A 69 -26.03 41.15 3.35
C GLU A 69 -25.08 40.77 4.50
N SER A 70 -25.16 39.50 4.93
CA SER A 70 -24.32 38.94 6.00
C SER A 70 -22.89 38.76 5.51
N GLY A 71 -22.04 39.75 5.79
CA GLY A 71 -20.63 39.75 5.42
C GLY A 71 -19.93 41.09 5.70
N GLN A 72 -20.66 42.20 5.62
CA GLN A 72 -20.22 43.48 6.21
C GLN A 72 -20.68 43.57 7.66
N GLY A 73 -19.77 43.96 8.55
CA GLY A 73 -20.08 44.20 9.96
C GLY A 73 -21.05 45.37 10.13
N ASP A 74 -21.81 45.36 11.22
CA ASP A 74 -22.69 46.49 11.55
C ASP A 74 -21.86 47.68 12.09
N TYR A 75 -21.39 48.52 11.15
CA TYR A 75 -20.62 49.74 11.42
C TYR A 75 -21.43 50.87 12.10
N THR A 76 -22.68 50.61 12.51
CA THR A 76 -23.48 51.57 13.29
C THR A 76 -23.27 51.37 14.80
N CYS A 77 -23.38 52.45 15.57
CA CYS A 77 -23.13 52.47 17.00
C CYS A 77 -24.08 53.45 17.72
N GLY A 78 -24.00 53.48 19.05
CA GLY A 78 -24.75 54.44 19.87
C GLY A 78 -24.40 54.33 21.35
N PRO A 79 -25.11 55.06 22.25
CA PRO A 79 -24.66 55.25 23.64
C PRO A 79 -24.61 53.96 24.48
N ASN A 80 -25.32 52.92 24.05
CA ASN A 80 -25.33 51.59 24.68
C ASN A 80 -24.90 50.47 23.69
N LYS A 81 -24.31 50.83 22.56
CA LYS A 81 -23.84 49.93 21.50
C LYS A 81 -22.51 50.45 20.93
N PRO A 82 -21.37 50.17 21.60
CA PRO A 82 -20.06 50.50 21.07
C PRO A 82 -19.80 49.80 19.73
N CYS A 83 -18.84 50.32 18.97
CA CYS A 83 -18.38 49.69 17.73
C CYS A 83 -17.80 48.30 17.99
N GLY A 84 -18.26 47.29 17.26
CA GLY A 84 -17.86 45.88 17.46
C GLY A 84 -16.38 45.60 17.22
N ASN A 85 -15.70 46.47 16.46
CA ASN A 85 -14.26 46.46 16.20
C ASN A 85 -13.46 47.38 17.14
N GLY A 86 -14.07 47.92 18.19
CA GLY A 86 -13.40 48.82 19.15
C GLY A 86 -13.16 50.26 18.65
N ALA A 87 -13.56 50.61 17.42
CA ALA A 87 -13.42 51.97 16.89
C ALA A 87 -14.23 53.02 17.69
N CYS A 88 -13.94 54.31 17.47
CA CYS A 88 -14.70 55.41 18.06
C CYS A 88 -16.12 55.43 17.47
N CYS A 89 -17.12 55.69 18.31
CA CYS A 89 -18.50 55.90 17.87
C CYS A 89 -18.77 57.40 17.68
N GLY A 90 -18.94 57.83 16.43
CA GLY A 90 -19.22 59.23 16.08
C GLY A 90 -20.60 59.72 16.53
N ALA A 91 -20.78 61.04 16.57
CA ALA A 91 -22.03 61.69 16.95
C ALA A 91 -23.21 61.37 16.01
N ASP A 92 -22.91 60.93 14.80
CA ASP A 92 -23.83 60.47 13.75
C ASP A 92 -24.25 58.99 13.88
N GLY A 93 -23.62 58.24 14.79
CA GLY A 93 -23.86 56.82 15.01
C GLY A 93 -23.05 55.89 14.09
N TRP A 94 -21.94 56.36 13.51
CA TRP A 94 -21.03 55.53 12.70
C TRP A 94 -19.67 55.31 13.36
N CYS A 95 -19.03 54.20 13.00
CA CYS A 95 -17.75 53.76 13.55
C CYS A 95 -16.53 54.18 12.69
N GLY A 96 -15.50 54.74 13.32
CA GLY A 96 -14.24 55.07 12.65
C GLY A 96 -13.16 55.62 13.58
N TYR A 97 -12.02 56.06 13.02
CA TYR A 97 -10.87 56.57 13.79
C TYR A 97 -10.51 58.04 13.53
N SER A 98 -11.13 58.68 12.53
CA SER A 98 -10.86 60.09 12.24
C SER A 98 -11.42 61.03 13.33
N PRO A 99 -10.97 62.30 13.39
CA PRO A 99 -11.55 63.32 14.27
C PRO A 99 -13.07 63.52 14.16
N THR A 100 -13.70 63.09 13.07
CA THR A 100 -15.17 63.08 12.92
C THR A 100 -15.84 62.07 13.85
N TYR A 101 -15.19 60.94 14.14
CA TYR A 101 -15.72 59.85 14.95
C TYR A 101 -15.17 59.86 16.39
N CYS A 102 -13.90 60.23 16.57
CA CYS A 102 -13.24 60.28 17.88
C CYS A 102 -13.32 61.66 18.58
N GLY A 103 -13.78 62.69 17.88
CA GLY A 103 -13.78 64.08 18.36
C GLY A 103 -14.99 64.47 19.20
N GLU A 104 -15.38 65.76 19.10
CA GLU A 104 -16.50 66.32 19.85
C GLU A 104 -17.82 65.62 19.50
N GLY A 105 -18.54 65.13 20.52
CA GLY A 105 -19.78 64.38 20.36
C GLY A 105 -19.60 62.86 20.19
N CYS A 106 -18.37 62.33 20.23
CA CYS A 106 -18.12 60.89 20.30
C CYS A 106 -18.84 60.24 21.49
N GLN A 107 -19.41 59.04 21.27
CA GLN A 107 -20.32 58.36 22.20
C GLN A 107 -19.66 57.20 22.97
N SER A 108 -18.62 56.58 22.40
CA SER A 108 -17.87 55.47 23.02
C SER A 108 -16.49 55.30 22.36
N ASN A 109 -15.52 54.76 23.10
CA ASN A 109 -14.17 54.44 22.62
C ASN A 109 -13.39 55.63 22.04
N CYS A 110 -13.66 56.86 22.50
CA CYS A 110 -13.19 58.10 21.85
C CYS A 110 -11.66 58.28 21.82
N ASP A 111 -10.93 57.62 22.72
CA ASP A 111 -9.47 57.59 22.72
C ASP A 111 -8.87 56.52 21.79
N ALA A 112 -9.69 55.69 21.13
CA ALA A 112 -9.23 54.64 20.22
C ALA A 112 -8.37 55.20 19.08
N LYS A 113 -7.52 54.33 18.53
CA LYS A 113 -6.56 54.66 17.48
C LYS A 113 -6.70 53.65 16.36
N ALA A 114 -6.45 54.10 15.13
CA ALA A 114 -6.39 53.23 13.98
C ALA A 114 -5.24 52.22 14.09
N GLU A 115 -5.36 51.12 13.34
CA GLU A 115 -4.30 50.13 13.20
C GLU A 115 -3.12 50.66 12.36
N CYS A 116 -3.38 51.66 11.52
CA CYS A 116 -2.42 52.25 10.59
C CYS A 116 -2.73 53.74 10.30
N GLY A 117 -1.80 54.42 9.64
CA GLY A 117 -2.04 55.73 9.03
C GLY A 117 -2.02 56.91 10.01
N GLU A 118 -2.63 58.03 9.61
CA GLU A 118 -2.59 59.30 10.36
C GLU A 118 -3.35 59.24 11.71
N TYR A 119 -4.30 58.32 11.86
CA TYR A 119 -5.11 58.14 13.07
C TYR A 119 -4.57 57.05 14.02
N ALA A 120 -3.43 56.44 13.70
CA ALA A 120 -2.79 55.43 14.54
C ALA A 120 -2.13 56.04 15.80
N ALA A 121 -1.73 55.18 16.74
CA ALA A 121 -1.01 55.61 17.95
C ALA A 121 0.33 56.31 17.62
N THR A 122 0.99 55.87 16.55
CA THR A 122 2.08 56.60 15.90
C THR A 122 1.61 57.04 14.50
N PRO A 123 1.43 58.35 14.23
CA PRO A 123 0.94 58.80 12.92
C PRO A 123 1.85 58.37 11.77
N GLY A 124 1.25 57.75 10.74
CA GLY A 124 1.96 57.18 9.60
C GLY A 124 2.45 55.72 9.80
N GLN A 125 2.11 55.09 10.92
CA GLN A 125 2.40 53.68 11.17
C GLN A 125 1.79 52.76 10.10
N THR A 126 2.56 51.79 9.64
CA THR A 126 2.12 50.69 8.78
C THR A 126 1.69 49.48 9.61
N TYR A 127 0.96 48.55 8.98
CA TYR A 127 0.53 47.29 9.57
C TYR A 127 1.37 46.11 9.01
N PRO A 128 1.45 44.96 9.70
CA PRO A 128 2.23 43.81 9.23
C PRO A 128 1.86 43.33 7.82
N LEU A 129 2.80 42.62 7.18
CA LEU A 129 2.69 42.09 5.81
C LEU A 129 2.36 43.13 4.73
N ASN A 130 2.64 44.42 4.98
CA ASN A 130 2.40 45.53 4.06
C ASN A 130 0.99 45.53 3.43
N VAL A 131 -0.04 45.21 4.23
CA VAL A 131 -1.43 45.38 3.83
C VAL A 131 -1.78 46.87 3.68
N CYS A 132 -2.77 47.18 2.85
CA CYS A 132 -3.19 48.54 2.54
C CYS A 132 -3.80 49.22 3.75
N CYS A 133 -3.43 50.47 4.00
CA CYS A 133 -4.08 51.32 4.99
C CYS A 133 -5.16 52.18 4.32
N SER A 134 -6.44 51.87 4.55
CA SER A 134 -7.58 52.62 3.99
C SER A 134 -7.60 54.10 4.42
N GLU A 135 -8.37 54.95 3.72
CA GLU A 135 -8.53 56.37 4.08
C GLU A 135 -9.03 56.58 5.52
N PHE A 136 -9.70 55.58 6.11
CA PHE A 136 -10.26 55.61 7.47
C PHE A 136 -9.35 54.99 8.55
N GLY A 137 -8.18 54.44 8.18
CA GLY A 137 -7.25 53.79 9.12
C GLY A 137 -7.53 52.32 9.44
N PHE A 138 -8.41 51.65 8.69
CA PHE A 138 -8.55 50.19 8.71
C PHE A 138 -7.56 49.52 7.75
N CYS A 139 -7.09 48.33 8.10
CA CYS A 139 -6.12 47.54 7.34
C CYS A 139 -6.79 46.45 6.48
N GLY A 140 -6.31 46.20 5.27
CA GLY A 140 -6.77 45.08 4.45
C GLY A 140 -6.08 44.93 3.09
N THR A 141 -6.42 43.87 2.35
CA THR A 141 -5.81 43.54 1.04
C THR A 141 -6.71 43.82 -0.17
N THR A 142 -8.01 44.02 0.03
CA THR A 142 -8.97 44.23 -1.06
C THR A 142 -8.98 45.68 -1.58
N THR A 143 -9.61 45.90 -2.73
CA THR A 143 -9.75 47.22 -3.38
C THR A 143 -10.31 48.31 -2.46
N ASP A 144 -11.14 47.94 -1.50
CA ASP A 144 -11.83 48.85 -0.59
C ASP A 144 -10.87 49.47 0.44
N PHE A 145 -9.75 48.78 0.72
CA PHE A 145 -8.66 49.30 1.55
C PHE A 145 -7.53 49.93 0.73
N CYS A 146 -7.30 49.45 -0.49
CA CYS A 146 -6.17 49.86 -1.33
C CYS A 146 -6.45 51.06 -2.25
N THR A 147 -7.72 51.44 -2.45
CA THR A 147 -8.11 52.57 -3.32
C THR A 147 -8.72 53.73 -2.54
N GLY A 148 -9.49 54.61 -3.18
CA GLY A 148 -10.37 55.60 -2.52
C GLY A 148 -9.72 56.79 -1.79
N GLY A 149 -8.46 56.70 -1.41
CA GLY A 149 -7.81 57.61 -0.46
C GLY A 149 -6.85 56.90 0.52
N CYS A 150 -6.55 55.62 0.26
CA CYS A 150 -5.55 54.83 0.95
C CYS A 150 -4.26 55.61 1.28
N GLN A 151 -3.77 55.44 2.50
CA GLN A 151 -2.72 56.25 3.13
C GLN A 151 -1.32 55.62 3.00
N SER A 152 -1.22 54.29 2.93
CA SER A 152 0.05 53.56 2.77
C SER A 152 -0.17 52.15 2.21
N ASN A 153 0.88 51.60 1.56
CA ASN A 153 0.91 50.27 0.96
C ASN A 153 -0.23 49.98 -0.05
N CYS A 154 -0.68 51.02 -0.75
CA CYS A 154 -1.87 51.01 -1.60
C CYS A 154 -1.71 50.25 -2.93
N GLU A 155 -0.48 49.96 -3.33
CA GLU A 155 -0.20 49.10 -4.47
C GLU A 155 -0.53 47.65 -4.12
N GLN A 156 -1.17 46.93 -5.05
CA GLN A 156 -1.48 45.51 -4.92
C GLN A 156 -0.53 44.74 -5.85
N PRO A 157 0.68 44.38 -5.40
CA PRO A 157 1.67 43.73 -6.25
C PRO A 157 1.19 42.33 -6.64
N LYS A 158 1.12 42.07 -7.95
CA LYS A 158 0.96 40.72 -8.51
C LYS A 158 2.32 40.19 -8.99
N PRO A 159 2.53 38.87 -8.95
CA PRO A 159 3.84 38.28 -9.18
C PRO A 159 4.29 38.48 -10.64
N ASN A 160 5.57 38.79 -10.83
CA ASN A 160 6.21 38.90 -12.14
C ASN A 160 7.04 37.66 -12.48
N GLY A 161 6.61 36.50 -11.98
CA GLY A 161 7.25 35.21 -12.23
C GLY A 161 7.08 34.75 -13.68
N ALA A 162 8.10 34.11 -14.24
CA ALA A 162 7.92 33.34 -15.47
C ALA A 162 7.09 32.07 -15.14
N PRO A 163 6.20 31.60 -16.04
CA PRO A 163 5.41 30.40 -15.80
C PRO A 163 6.30 29.19 -15.46
N SER A 164 5.95 28.50 -14.38
CA SER A 164 6.74 27.39 -13.83
C SER A 164 6.16 26.03 -14.24
N ASP A 165 6.74 24.97 -13.67
CA ASP A 165 6.29 23.59 -13.77
C ASP A 165 6.36 23.01 -12.35
N VAL A 166 5.30 23.26 -11.58
CA VAL A 166 5.22 22.93 -10.15
C VAL A 166 5.27 21.42 -9.90
N GLN A 167 4.94 20.61 -10.91
CA GLN A 167 4.96 19.15 -10.83
C GLN A 167 6.40 18.59 -10.85
N LYS A 168 7.43 19.45 -11.03
CA LYS A 168 8.84 19.12 -10.75
C LYS A 168 9.20 19.06 -9.27
N ARG A 169 8.39 19.63 -8.37
CA ARG A 169 8.58 19.56 -6.90
C ARG A 169 7.26 19.14 -6.27
N VAL A 170 7.07 17.82 -6.14
CA VAL A 170 5.93 17.19 -5.45
C VAL A 170 6.37 16.77 -4.05
N ILE A 171 5.75 17.35 -3.02
CA ILE A 171 6.08 17.14 -1.60
C ILE A 171 4.94 16.43 -0.89
N GLY A 172 5.15 15.18 -0.45
CA GLY A 172 4.14 14.41 0.26
C GLY A 172 4.35 14.45 1.77
N TYR A 173 3.43 15.02 2.54
CA TYR A 173 3.40 14.85 3.99
C TYR A 173 2.80 13.48 4.30
N TRP A 174 3.38 12.76 5.27
CA TRP A 174 2.94 11.43 5.70
C TRP A 174 2.76 11.40 7.22
N GLU A 175 1.54 11.09 7.67
CA GLU A 175 1.16 11.10 9.08
C GLU A 175 1.75 9.89 9.82
N THR A 176 2.67 10.10 10.76
CA THR A 176 3.30 9.02 11.56
C THR A 176 2.30 8.26 12.45
N TRP A 177 1.18 8.89 12.79
CA TRP A 177 0.06 8.27 13.52
C TRP A 177 -0.94 7.54 12.62
N ASN A 178 -0.78 7.53 11.28
CA ASN A 178 -1.82 6.98 10.40
C ASN A 178 -2.16 5.52 10.70
N MET A 179 -1.19 4.72 11.16
CA MET A 179 -1.39 3.32 11.57
C MET A 179 -2.32 3.14 12.79
N GLN A 180 -2.77 4.23 13.43
CA GLN A 180 -3.79 4.24 14.48
C GLN A 180 -5.23 4.37 13.92
N LYS A 181 -5.40 4.67 12.63
CA LYS A 181 -6.70 4.76 11.94
C LYS A 181 -7.35 3.36 11.85
N PRO A 182 -8.68 3.20 11.97
CA PRO A 182 -9.35 1.89 11.86
C PRO A 182 -9.24 1.23 10.47
N CYS A 183 -8.92 2.01 9.44
CA CYS A 183 -8.73 1.61 8.04
C CYS A 183 -8.06 2.77 7.28
N GLY A 184 -7.72 2.57 6.00
CA GLY A 184 -7.09 3.64 5.20
C GLY A 184 -5.70 4.04 5.72
N THR A 185 -4.93 3.05 6.17
CA THR A 185 -3.55 3.20 6.65
C THR A 185 -2.56 3.11 5.48
N MET A 186 -1.37 3.67 5.64
CA MET A 186 -0.23 3.55 4.72
C MET A 186 1.05 3.41 5.55
N GLY A 187 1.61 2.21 5.64
CA GLY A 187 2.88 1.94 6.29
C GLY A 187 4.10 2.37 5.46
N PRO A 188 5.31 2.39 6.04
CA PRO A 188 6.54 2.81 5.34
C PRO A 188 6.87 2.03 4.04
N GLY A 189 6.36 0.81 3.89
CA GLY A 189 6.47 0.02 2.66
C GLY A 189 5.55 0.49 1.53
N GLU A 190 4.38 1.04 1.87
CA GLU A 190 3.33 1.45 0.92
C GLU A 190 3.55 2.86 0.37
N ILE A 191 4.35 3.70 1.05
CA ILE A 191 4.63 5.08 0.63
C ILE A 191 5.07 5.13 -0.85
N PRO A 192 4.40 5.91 -1.71
CA PRO A 192 4.63 5.90 -3.16
C PRO A 192 5.82 6.77 -3.58
N VAL A 193 7.02 6.38 -3.17
CA VAL A 193 8.26 7.18 -3.28
C VAL A 193 8.65 7.63 -4.70
N HIS A 194 8.11 7.03 -5.77
CA HIS A 194 8.38 7.45 -7.16
C HIS A 194 7.41 8.52 -7.67
N LEU A 195 6.28 8.75 -6.97
CA LEU A 195 5.33 9.83 -7.28
C LEU A 195 5.72 11.15 -6.58
N LEU A 196 6.69 11.10 -5.69
CA LEU A 196 7.16 12.20 -4.84
C LEU A 196 8.60 12.59 -5.18
N THR A 197 8.93 13.86 -4.95
CA THR A 197 10.32 14.33 -4.90
C THR A 197 10.80 14.52 -3.46
N HIS A 198 9.88 14.86 -2.56
CA HIS A 198 10.15 14.99 -1.13
C HIS A 198 9.07 14.25 -0.33
N LEU A 199 9.48 13.62 0.77
CA LEU A 199 8.63 12.98 1.78
C LEU A 199 8.84 13.70 3.11
N PHE A 200 7.78 14.30 3.65
CA PHE A 200 7.80 15.05 4.90
C PHE A 200 7.18 14.20 6.01
N VAL A 201 8.02 13.73 6.91
CA VAL A 201 7.64 12.83 8.01
C VAL A 201 6.97 13.66 9.11
N SER A 202 5.65 13.47 9.29
CA SER A 202 4.79 14.38 10.05
C SER A 202 4.27 13.70 11.32
N PHE A 203 4.73 14.03 12.53
CA PHE A 203 5.73 15.02 12.89
C PHE A 203 6.79 14.43 13.83
N GLY A 204 7.95 15.07 13.89
CA GLY A 204 8.83 14.99 15.05
C GLY A 204 8.43 16.05 16.09
N TYR A 205 8.52 15.69 17.36
CA TYR A 205 8.37 16.63 18.47
C TYR A 205 9.75 17.11 18.95
N ILE A 206 9.77 18.17 19.76
CA ILE A 206 10.98 18.68 20.40
C ILE A 206 10.78 18.61 21.92
N ASN A 207 11.77 18.11 22.65
CA ASN A 207 11.71 18.00 24.12
C ASN A 207 12.38 19.18 24.86
N ASP A 208 12.24 19.23 26.19
CA ASP A 208 12.86 20.27 27.04
C ASP A 208 14.40 20.33 27.00
N ALA A 209 15.06 19.30 26.47
CA ALA A 209 16.51 19.29 26.20
C ALA A 209 16.85 19.76 24.76
N PHE A 210 15.86 20.27 24.05
CA PHE A 210 15.87 20.68 22.65
C PHE A 210 16.38 19.59 21.69
N GLN A 211 16.00 18.35 21.94
CA GLN A 211 16.25 17.22 21.05
C GLN A 211 15.00 16.91 20.23
N VAL A 212 15.20 16.54 18.95
CA VAL A 212 14.13 15.94 18.15
C VAL A 212 13.77 14.57 18.73
N THR A 213 12.49 14.30 18.89
CA THR A 213 11.93 13.08 19.48
C THR A 213 10.68 12.64 18.71
N ASN A 214 10.23 11.40 18.94
CA ASN A 214 8.93 10.93 18.46
C ASN A 214 7.76 11.71 19.09
N MET A 215 6.63 11.80 18.37
CA MET A 215 5.33 12.13 18.96
C MET A 215 4.92 11.13 20.04
N ASP A 216 4.11 11.59 21.00
CA ASP A 216 3.51 10.74 22.03
C ASP A 216 2.73 9.56 21.41
N GLY A 217 3.00 8.35 21.90
CA GLY A 217 2.35 7.13 21.41
C GLY A 217 2.88 6.57 20.08
N ILE A 218 3.86 7.22 19.44
CA ILE A 218 4.53 6.71 18.23
C ILE A 218 5.87 6.05 18.58
N ASP A 219 6.16 4.91 17.96
CA ASP A 219 7.42 4.17 18.18
C ASP A 219 8.64 4.98 17.67
N PRO A 220 9.68 5.23 18.49
CA PRO A 220 10.97 5.77 18.04
C PRO A 220 11.59 4.98 16.87
N GLY A 221 11.35 3.67 16.80
CA GLY A 221 11.79 2.81 15.70
C GLY A 221 11.31 3.25 14.32
N LEU A 222 10.16 3.92 14.23
CA LEU A 222 9.60 4.43 12.97
C LEU A 222 10.46 5.54 12.34
N TYR A 223 10.94 6.48 13.15
CA TYR A 223 11.74 7.62 12.69
C TYR A 223 13.10 7.17 12.15
N LYS A 224 13.59 6.02 12.63
CA LYS A 224 14.78 5.35 12.10
C LYS A 224 14.47 4.51 10.85
N SER A 225 13.34 3.81 10.80
CA SER A 225 13.01 2.93 9.67
C SER A 225 12.56 3.69 8.42
N ILE A 226 11.92 4.85 8.58
CA ILE A 226 11.46 5.68 7.46
C ILE A 226 12.62 6.20 6.60
N GLY A 227 13.80 6.46 7.18
CA GLY A 227 15.01 6.81 6.42
C GLY A 227 15.38 5.75 5.36
N ASN A 228 15.03 4.49 5.61
CA ASN A 228 15.28 3.38 4.69
C ASN A 228 14.37 3.39 3.46
N VAL A 229 13.31 4.21 3.37
CA VAL A 229 12.53 4.28 2.10
C VAL A 229 13.32 4.91 0.95
N LYS A 230 14.49 5.50 1.23
CA LYS A 230 15.51 5.80 0.20
C LYS A 230 16.09 4.57 -0.50
N ALA A 231 16.06 3.40 0.15
CA ALA A 231 16.34 2.12 -0.49
C ALA A 231 15.23 1.70 -1.49
N ARG A 232 14.13 2.45 -1.57
CA ARG A 232 13.19 2.42 -2.70
C ARG A 232 13.43 3.59 -3.68
N ASN A 233 13.77 4.81 -3.22
CA ASN A 233 14.20 5.95 -4.07
C ASN A 233 15.20 6.92 -3.35
N PRO A 234 16.49 7.09 -3.75
CA PRO A 234 17.46 7.97 -3.08
C PRO A 234 17.44 9.42 -3.59
N SER A 235 16.79 9.68 -4.73
CA SER A 235 16.49 11.06 -5.15
C SER A 235 15.33 11.66 -4.34
N LEU A 236 14.55 10.81 -3.64
CA LEU A 236 13.58 11.25 -2.65
C LEU A 236 14.31 11.93 -1.50
N LYS A 237 13.94 13.17 -1.25
CA LYS A 237 14.39 13.93 -0.09
C LYS A 237 13.47 13.66 1.10
N ILE A 238 14.01 13.13 2.20
CA ILE A 238 13.26 12.87 3.43
C ILE A 238 13.49 14.02 4.39
N VAL A 239 12.42 14.73 4.75
CA VAL A 239 12.43 15.90 5.63
C VAL A 239 11.65 15.56 6.91
N ILE A 240 12.16 15.96 8.07
CA ILE A 240 11.40 15.86 9.33
C ILE A 240 10.58 17.13 9.51
N ALA A 241 9.25 17.04 9.49
CA ALA A 241 8.40 18.15 9.87
C ALA A 241 8.33 18.20 11.40
N LEU A 242 8.61 19.36 11.99
CA LEU A 242 8.66 19.54 13.44
C LEU A 242 7.47 20.37 13.95
N GLY A 243 6.91 19.92 15.07
CA GLY A 243 5.73 20.51 15.67
C GLY A 243 4.45 19.85 15.16
N GLY A 244 3.74 20.54 14.26
CA GLY A 244 2.38 20.19 13.89
C GLY A 244 1.35 20.79 14.85
N TRP A 245 0.10 20.95 14.40
CA TRP A 245 -0.97 21.57 15.20
C TRP A 245 -1.02 21.08 16.66
N THR A 246 -1.01 19.77 16.92
CA THR A 246 -1.15 19.19 18.27
C THR A 246 0.04 19.43 19.19
N PHE A 247 1.21 19.85 18.67
CA PHE A 247 2.36 20.22 19.50
C PHE A 247 2.11 21.51 20.29
N SER A 248 1.31 22.42 19.73
CA SER A 248 0.94 23.70 20.35
C SER A 248 -0.36 23.63 21.19
N ASP A 249 -0.97 22.45 21.36
CA ASP A 249 -2.14 22.31 22.23
C ASP A 249 -1.77 22.43 23.72
N PRO A 250 -2.67 22.94 24.59
CA PRO A 250 -2.39 23.19 26.01
C PRO A 250 -1.89 21.94 26.76
N GLY A 251 -0.58 21.90 27.01
CA GLY A 251 0.12 20.71 27.50
C GLY A 251 1.61 20.96 27.73
N PRO A 252 2.43 19.91 27.90
CA PRO A 252 3.87 20.07 28.12
C PRO A 252 4.61 20.66 26.91
N TRP A 253 4.18 20.28 25.70
CA TRP A 253 4.85 20.62 24.44
C TRP A 253 4.71 22.09 24.02
N GLN A 254 3.57 22.73 24.34
CA GLN A 254 3.18 24.06 23.86
C GLN A 254 4.27 25.14 23.97
N LYS A 255 5.06 25.11 25.05
CA LYS A 255 6.07 26.15 25.32
C LYS A 255 7.47 25.80 24.82
N VAL A 256 7.71 24.57 24.36
CA VAL A 256 9.07 24.11 24.02
C VAL A 256 9.64 24.90 22.84
N PHE A 257 8.84 25.19 21.80
CA PHE A 257 9.32 25.99 20.67
C PHE A 257 9.72 27.43 21.05
N PRO A 258 8.83 28.30 21.58
CA PRO A 258 9.23 29.68 21.89
C PRO A 258 10.38 29.73 22.89
N VAL A 259 10.43 28.83 23.88
CA VAL A 259 11.57 28.72 24.80
C VAL A 259 12.87 28.34 24.06
N MET A 260 12.83 27.38 23.13
CA MET A 260 13.99 26.98 22.33
C MET A 260 14.47 28.13 21.42
N ALA A 261 13.55 28.83 20.75
CA ALA A 261 13.90 29.92 19.84
C ALA A 261 14.40 31.19 20.55
N SER A 262 13.96 31.43 21.79
CA SER A 262 14.15 32.70 22.52
C SER A 262 15.59 33.16 22.78
N THR A 263 16.60 32.28 22.74
CA THR A 263 18.00 32.66 22.99
C THR A 263 18.96 31.97 22.03
N LYS A 264 20.08 32.64 21.72
CA LYS A 264 21.14 32.08 20.86
C LYS A 264 21.72 30.79 21.44
N GLU A 265 21.81 30.71 22.76
CA GLU A 265 22.29 29.53 23.49
C GLU A 265 21.34 28.33 23.31
N ASN A 266 20.03 28.55 23.42
CA ASN A 266 19.02 27.50 23.25
C ASN A 266 18.97 27.02 21.79
N ARG A 267 18.95 27.96 20.83
CA ARG A 267 19.01 27.67 19.39
C ARG A 267 20.27 26.89 19.01
N ALA A 268 21.45 27.27 19.53
CA ALA A 268 22.70 26.56 19.27
C ALA A 268 22.72 25.13 19.86
N VAL A 269 22.00 24.87 20.96
CA VAL A 269 21.78 23.50 21.47
C VAL A 269 20.88 22.71 20.52
N PHE A 270 19.75 23.29 20.10
CA PHE A 270 18.81 22.66 19.18
C PHE A 270 19.43 22.35 17.82
N ILE A 271 20.07 23.33 17.16
CA ILE A 271 20.69 23.19 15.83
C ILE A 271 21.69 22.02 15.83
N ARG A 272 22.50 21.88 16.88
CA ARG A 272 23.44 20.76 17.03
C ARG A 272 22.72 19.42 17.18
N ASN A 273 21.64 19.37 17.98
CA ASN A 273 20.85 18.16 18.18
C ASN A 273 20.11 17.75 16.90
N LEU A 274 19.56 18.70 16.16
CA LEU A 274 18.89 18.52 14.87
C LEU A 274 19.86 18.00 13.80
N ILE A 275 21.02 18.66 13.60
CA ILE A 275 22.05 18.19 12.66
C ILE A 275 22.53 16.77 13.03
N GLY A 276 22.57 16.44 14.33
CA GLY A 276 22.78 15.08 14.82
C GLY A 276 21.69 14.10 14.35
N PHE A 277 20.41 14.40 14.63
CA PHE A 277 19.26 13.58 14.23
C PHE A 277 19.21 13.35 12.71
N LEU A 278 19.35 14.41 11.91
CA LEU A 278 19.37 14.32 10.44
C LEU A 278 20.49 13.39 9.96
N SER A 279 21.67 13.49 10.57
CA SER A 279 22.82 12.64 10.24
C SER A 279 22.74 11.22 10.79
N GLU A 280 21.97 10.95 11.85
CA GLU A 280 21.82 9.62 12.45
C GLU A 280 20.84 8.75 11.65
N TYR A 281 19.72 9.34 11.20
CA TYR A 281 18.66 8.63 10.46
C TYR A 281 18.65 8.90 8.95
N GLY A 282 19.60 9.69 8.44
CA GLY A 282 19.81 9.88 7.00
C GLY A 282 18.78 10.77 6.31
N TYR A 283 18.22 11.75 7.02
CA TYR A 283 17.27 12.72 6.50
C TYR A 283 18.02 13.84 5.77
N ASP A 284 17.39 14.48 4.79
CA ASP A 284 17.94 15.59 4.02
C ASP A 284 17.57 16.96 4.57
N GLY A 285 16.66 17.09 5.54
CA GLY A 285 16.22 18.41 5.98
C GLY A 285 15.15 18.46 7.06
N VAL A 286 14.71 19.69 7.36
CA VAL A 286 13.71 20.03 8.38
C VAL A 286 12.61 20.96 7.84
N ASP A 287 11.39 20.81 8.36
CA ASP A 287 10.25 21.71 8.18
C ASP A 287 9.62 22.08 9.54
N TRP A 288 8.74 23.09 9.61
CA TRP A 288 8.31 23.70 10.87
C TRP A 288 6.85 24.22 10.90
N GLU A 289 6.17 24.02 12.04
CA GLU A 289 4.94 24.71 12.50
C GLU A 289 5.04 25.16 13.98
N TYR A 290 4.65 26.35 14.48
CA TYR A 290 4.46 27.72 13.94
C TYR A 290 4.84 28.74 15.04
N PRO A 291 5.28 29.98 14.72
CA PRO A 291 5.60 31.03 15.71
C PRO A 291 4.39 31.93 16.10
N GLY A 292 4.47 32.54 17.29
CA GLY A 292 3.91 33.87 17.58
C GLY A 292 2.42 33.99 17.90
N ALA A 293 1.59 32.99 17.59
CA ALA A 293 0.15 33.09 17.82
C ALA A 293 -0.24 32.82 19.29
N ASP A 294 -0.90 33.79 19.93
CA ASP A 294 -1.26 33.75 21.36
C ASP A 294 -2.14 32.54 21.74
N ASP A 295 -3.09 32.16 20.88
CA ASP A 295 -3.99 31.01 21.07
C ASP A 295 -3.27 29.65 21.01
N ARG A 296 -2.07 29.64 20.42
CA ARG A 296 -1.16 28.50 20.32
C ARG A 296 -0.01 28.58 21.32
N GLY A 297 -0.01 29.58 22.20
CA GLY A 297 0.99 29.78 23.26
C GLY A 297 2.26 30.51 22.83
N GLY A 298 2.25 31.20 21.68
CA GLY A 298 3.34 32.06 21.20
C GLY A 298 3.47 33.38 21.97
N SER A 299 4.39 34.23 21.52
CA SER A 299 4.65 35.54 22.11
C SER A 299 5.20 36.60 21.15
N GLU A 300 5.12 37.87 21.55
CA GLU A 300 5.77 39.00 20.87
C GLU A 300 7.29 38.79 20.83
N GLY A 301 7.85 38.77 19.61
CA GLY A 301 9.27 38.45 19.36
C GLY A 301 9.53 37.02 18.87
N ASP A 302 8.55 36.11 18.88
CA ASP A 302 8.73 34.75 18.33
C ASP A 302 9.17 34.75 16.86
N GLY A 303 8.63 35.67 16.04
CA GLY A 303 9.00 35.81 14.62
C GLY A 303 10.45 36.20 14.39
N GLU A 304 10.97 37.15 15.18
CA GLU A 304 12.38 37.55 15.16
C GLU A 304 13.28 36.40 15.62
N ASN A 305 12.89 35.72 16.71
CA ASN A 305 13.60 34.56 17.24
C ASN A 305 13.62 33.38 16.27
N TYR A 306 12.53 33.17 15.51
CA TYR A 306 12.46 32.11 14.50
C TYR A 306 13.27 32.46 13.25
N THR A 307 13.26 33.72 12.81
CA THR A 307 14.14 34.21 11.73
C THR A 307 15.62 34.08 12.11
N ALA A 308 15.96 34.37 13.37
CA ALA A 308 17.30 34.13 13.92
C ALA A 308 17.65 32.64 13.99
N LEU A 309 16.68 31.75 14.29
CA LEU A 309 16.89 30.30 14.24
C LEU A 309 17.20 29.80 12.83
N LEU A 310 16.42 30.21 11.83
CA LEU A 310 16.65 29.82 10.44
C LEU A 310 18.01 30.33 9.94
N THR A 311 18.39 31.55 10.31
CA THR A 311 19.71 32.13 10.00
C THR A 311 20.85 31.31 10.63
N GLU A 312 20.80 31.08 11.96
CA GLU A 312 21.84 30.32 12.68
C GLU A 312 21.90 28.83 12.25
N LEU A 313 20.76 28.26 11.83
CA LEU A 313 20.69 26.92 11.25
C LEU A 313 21.37 26.88 9.87
N ARG A 314 21.08 27.84 8.98
CA ARG A 314 21.72 27.92 7.65
C ARG A 314 23.22 28.17 7.76
N GLU A 315 23.66 29.02 8.70
CA GLU A 315 25.09 29.17 9.04
C GLU A 315 25.74 27.85 9.45
N ALA A 316 25.09 27.08 10.33
CA ALA A 316 25.61 25.79 10.81
C ALA A 316 25.62 24.70 9.72
N ILE A 317 24.61 24.64 8.86
CA ILE A 317 24.55 23.74 7.70
C ILE A 317 25.70 24.05 6.75
N ASN A 318 25.86 25.32 6.35
CA ASN A 318 26.96 25.78 5.49
C ASN A 318 28.34 25.46 6.09
N ALA A 319 28.53 25.69 7.39
CA ALA A 319 29.76 25.38 8.11
C ALA A 319 30.05 23.87 8.22
N SER A 320 29.03 23.01 8.15
CA SER A 320 29.18 21.55 8.18
C SER A 320 29.55 20.94 6.82
N GLY A 321 29.44 21.70 5.73
CA GLY A 321 29.61 21.18 4.36
C GLY A 321 28.53 20.17 3.95
N LYS A 322 27.35 20.24 4.57
CA LYS A 322 26.16 19.45 4.21
C LYS A 322 25.19 20.31 3.41
N ASP A 323 24.52 19.66 2.47
CA ASP A 323 23.41 20.21 1.69
C ASP A 323 22.11 19.72 2.34
N TYR A 324 21.71 20.38 3.44
CA TYR A 324 20.47 20.10 4.13
C TYR A 324 19.40 21.14 3.77
N ILE A 325 18.22 20.64 3.41
CA ILE A 325 17.01 21.41 3.12
C ILE A 325 16.50 22.00 4.44
N VAL A 326 16.15 23.28 4.41
CA VAL A 326 15.41 23.96 5.46
C VAL A 326 14.20 24.60 4.81
N THR A 327 13.01 24.21 5.25
CA THR A 327 11.75 24.86 4.85
C THR A 327 10.99 25.31 6.09
N PHE A 328 9.95 26.09 5.88
CA PHE A 328 8.91 26.27 6.88
C PHE A 328 7.54 26.18 6.22
N THR A 329 6.55 25.73 6.97
CA THR A 329 5.16 25.78 6.55
C THR A 329 4.56 27.12 6.98
N ALA A 330 3.76 27.73 6.10
CA ALA A 330 3.15 29.04 6.29
C ALA A 330 1.61 28.93 6.22
N PRO A 331 0.88 29.58 7.15
CA PRO A 331 -0.58 29.59 7.14
C PRO A 331 -1.14 30.57 6.10
N SER A 332 -2.25 30.24 5.45
CA SER A 332 -2.96 31.19 4.55
C SER A 332 -3.66 32.34 5.28
N SER A 333 -3.94 32.20 6.59
CA SER A 333 -4.64 33.22 7.37
C SER A 333 -3.69 34.34 7.81
N TYR A 334 -4.04 35.58 7.44
CA TYR A 334 -3.34 36.80 7.88
C TYR A 334 -3.06 36.84 9.39
N TRP A 335 -4.02 36.38 10.21
CA TRP A 335 -3.93 36.46 11.66
C TRP A 335 -2.81 35.59 12.26
N TYR A 336 -2.41 34.52 11.59
CA TYR A 336 -1.22 33.74 11.96
C TYR A 336 0.01 34.22 11.16
N LEU A 337 -0.14 34.51 9.87
CA LEU A 337 0.97 34.90 8.98
C LEU A 337 1.64 36.24 9.38
N ARG A 338 0.90 37.15 10.04
CA ARG A 338 1.40 38.45 10.54
C ARG A 338 2.59 38.37 11.52
N HIS A 339 2.87 37.18 12.07
CA HIS A 339 3.95 36.93 13.02
C HIS A 339 5.28 36.55 12.35
N PHE A 340 5.33 36.48 11.01
CA PHE A 340 6.48 36.01 10.23
C PHE A 340 7.19 37.18 9.52
N ASP A 341 8.51 37.28 9.66
CA ASP A 341 9.34 38.07 8.72
C ASP A 341 9.57 37.25 7.45
N LEU A 342 8.54 37.13 6.61
CA LEU A 342 8.60 36.26 5.43
C LEU A 342 9.78 36.59 4.51
N LYS A 343 10.23 37.85 4.42
CA LYS A 343 11.32 38.25 3.53
C LYS A 343 12.71 38.01 4.15
N GLY A 344 12.86 38.20 5.46
CA GLY A 344 14.06 37.78 6.18
C GLY A 344 14.22 36.26 6.24
N MET A 345 13.10 35.54 6.41
CA MET A 345 13.04 34.08 6.45
C MET A 345 13.27 33.44 5.08
N GLU A 346 12.70 33.97 3.99
CA GLU A 346 12.93 33.50 2.61
C GLU A 346 14.43 33.37 2.31
N ALA A 347 15.24 34.35 2.71
CA ALA A 347 16.68 34.35 2.47
C ALA A 347 17.45 33.23 3.20
N GLN A 348 16.81 32.47 4.10
CA GLN A 348 17.41 31.38 4.88
C GLN A 348 16.87 29.98 4.51
N VAL A 349 15.77 29.88 3.76
CA VAL A 349 15.09 28.61 3.43
C VAL A 349 15.15 28.28 1.95
N ASP A 350 15.02 27.00 1.62
CA ASP A 350 15.03 26.54 0.23
C ASP A 350 13.71 26.85 -0.48
N TRP A 351 12.59 26.84 0.27
CA TRP A 351 11.27 27.34 -0.10
C TRP A 351 10.34 27.39 1.13
N ILE A 352 9.13 27.92 0.93
CA ILE A 352 8.06 28.06 1.91
C ILE A 352 6.88 27.18 1.48
N ASN A 353 6.33 26.33 2.36
CA ASN A 353 5.16 25.50 2.06
C ASN A 353 3.87 26.21 2.50
N LEU A 354 3.02 26.66 1.57
CA LEU A 354 1.77 27.37 1.93
C LEU A 354 0.63 26.37 2.19
N MET A 355 0.09 26.33 3.41
CA MET A 355 -1.17 25.62 3.71
C MET A 355 -2.34 26.31 3.02
N SER A 356 -2.64 25.90 1.78
CA SER A 356 -3.67 26.50 0.91
C SER A 356 -5.05 25.84 1.13
N TYR A 357 -5.27 25.36 2.35
CA TYR A 357 -6.37 24.54 2.82
C TYR A 357 -6.72 24.92 4.26
N ASP A 358 -7.86 24.43 4.76
CA ASP A 358 -8.45 24.83 6.05
C ASP A 358 -8.72 26.34 6.18
N LEU A 359 -9.07 26.97 5.05
CA LEU A 359 -9.58 28.34 5.02
C LEU A 359 -10.90 28.45 5.81
N HIS A 360 -11.72 27.38 5.76
CA HIS A 360 -13.05 27.32 6.35
C HIS A 360 -13.32 26.02 7.11
N GLY A 361 -14.11 26.13 8.17
CA GLY A 361 -14.46 25.02 9.04
C GLY A 361 -15.42 25.41 10.16
N VAL A 362 -15.75 24.46 11.04
CA VAL A 362 -16.76 24.68 12.10
C VAL A 362 -16.41 25.81 13.09
N TRP A 363 -15.14 26.19 13.17
CA TRP A 363 -14.64 27.34 13.93
C TRP A 363 -15.20 28.67 13.44
N ASP A 364 -15.66 28.79 12.19
CA ASP A 364 -16.21 30.04 11.66
C ASP A 364 -17.49 30.49 12.39
N SER A 365 -18.17 29.56 13.06
CA SER A 365 -19.28 29.86 13.97
C SER A 365 -18.92 30.74 15.18
N SER A 366 -17.64 30.94 15.49
CA SER A 366 -17.16 31.81 16.58
C SER A 366 -16.43 33.08 16.10
N ASN A 367 -16.30 33.30 14.78
CA ASN A 367 -15.60 34.45 14.20
C ASN A 367 -16.54 35.26 13.25
N PRO A 368 -16.11 36.41 12.68
CA PRO A 368 -16.96 37.26 11.85
C PRO A 368 -17.50 36.64 10.54
N ILE A 369 -16.95 35.50 10.08
CA ILE A 369 -17.47 34.75 8.93
C ILE A 369 -18.84 34.13 9.26
N GLY A 370 -19.02 33.71 10.51
CA GLY A 370 -20.28 33.16 11.02
C GLY A 370 -20.53 31.70 10.62
N ASN A 371 -21.70 31.18 11.00
CA ASN A 371 -22.06 29.77 10.86
C ASN A 371 -22.52 29.37 9.44
N GLN A 372 -21.83 29.81 8.39
CA GLN A 372 -22.12 29.47 6.99
C GLN A 372 -21.14 28.42 6.43
N VAL A 373 -21.63 27.48 5.63
CA VAL A 373 -20.76 26.49 4.96
C VAL A 373 -20.02 27.15 3.81
N LEU A 374 -18.70 27.00 3.79
CA LEU A 374 -17.80 27.54 2.77
C LEU A 374 -16.70 26.51 2.48
N SER A 375 -16.02 26.65 1.34
CA SER A 375 -15.07 25.64 0.87
C SER A 375 -13.72 25.77 1.57
N HIS A 376 -13.25 24.72 2.25
CA HIS A 376 -11.97 24.77 2.98
C HIS A 376 -10.74 24.95 2.08
N THR A 377 -10.89 24.74 0.78
CA THR A 377 -9.97 25.18 -0.27
C THR A 377 -10.75 26.08 -1.23
N ASN A 378 -10.27 27.30 -1.46
CA ASN A 378 -10.90 28.28 -2.36
C ASN A 378 -9.83 29.08 -3.11
N LEU A 379 -9.78 28.93 -4.43
CA LEU A 379 -8.75 29.54 -5.28
C LEU A 379 -8.72 31.08 -5.23
N THR A 380 -9.86 31.75 -5.05
CA THR A 380 -9.87 33.22 -4.92
C THR A 380 -9.25 33.68 -3.60
N GLU A 381 -9.46 32.92 -2.53
CA GLU A 381 -8.86 33.20 -1.22
C GLU A 381 -7.39 32.77 -1.17
N ILE A 382 -6.99 31.76 -1.94
CA ILE A 382 -5.58 31.39 -2.14
C ILE A 382 -4.82 32.50 -2.87
N ASP A 383 -5.42 33.21 -3.84
CA ASP A 383 -4.84 34.45 -4.39
C ASP A 383 -4.69 35.54 -3.33
N HIS A 384 -5.69 35.71 -2.46
CA HIS A 384 -5.63 36.70 -1.38
C HIS A 384 -4.60 36.35 -0.29
N ALA A 385 -4.37 35.07 -0.01
CA ALA A 385 -3.29 34.60 0.86
C ALA A 385 -1.91 34.85 0.22
N LEU A 386 -1.76 34.56 -1.08
CA LEU A 386 -0.53 34.82 -1.84
C LEU A 386 -0.24 36.33 -1.99
N ASP A 387 -1.26 37.19 -2.05
CA ASP A 387 -1.12 38.66 -2.05
C ASP A 387 -0.26 39.17 -0.88
N LEU A 388 -0.34 38.51 0.28
CA LEU A 388 0.45 38.84 1.48
C LEU A 388 1.95 38.57 1.29
N PHE A 389 2.33 37.58 0.48
CA PHE A 389 3.73 37.27 0.17
C PHE A 389 4.31 38.31 -0.81
N TRP A 390 3.53 38.69 -1.83
CA TRP A 390 3.95 39.68 -2.83
C TRP A 390 4.14 41.08 -2.22
N ARG A 391 3.32 41.45 -1.22
CA ARG A 391 3.40 42.72 -0.48
C ARG A 391 4.69 42.94 0.32
N VAL A 392 5.29 41.86 0.79
CA VAL A 392 6.62 41.87 1.44
C VAL A 392 7.74 41.47 0.48
N GLY A 393 7.42 41.28 -0.80
CA GLY A 393 8.38 41.03 -1.87
C GLY A 393 9.01 39.64 -1.85
N VAL A 394 8.35 38.63 -1.30
CA VAL A 394 8.77 37.23 -1.48
C VAL A 394 8.64 36.85 -2.97
N GLU A 395 9.61 36.11 -3.49
CA GLU A 395 9.61 35.68 -4.89
C GLU A 395 8.68 34.48 -5.11
N PRO A 396 7.95 34.38 -6.23
CA PRO A 396 7.02 33.27 -6.46
C PRO A 396 7.72 31.91 -6.51
N SER A 397 8.95 31.88 -7.04
CA SER A 397 9.83 30.71 -7.08
C SER A 397 10.28 30.20 -5.71
N SER A 398 9.92 30.90 -4.63
CA SER A 398 10.18 30.51 -3.24
C SER A 398 8.96 29.90 -2.54
N VAL A 399 7.77 29.88 -3.16
CA VAL A 399 6.51 29.43 -2.51
C VAL A 399 5.97 28.15 -3.17
N VAL A 400 5.67 27.13 -2.37
CA VAL A 400 5.05 25.85 -2.76
C VAL A 400 3.57 25.85 -2.37
N LEU A 401 2.68 25.43 -3.28
CA LEU A 401 1.23 25.42 -3.04
C LEU A 401 0.76 24.11 -2.38
N GLY A 402 0.12 24.18 -1.22
CA GLY A 402 -0.44 23.03 -0.51
C GLY A 402 -1.80 22.57 -1.03
N LEU A 403 -1.99 21.26 -1.17
CA LEU A 403 -3.21 20.60 -1.65
C LEU A 403 -3.73 19.64 -0.58
N GLY A 404 -5.00 19.77 -0.21
CA GLY A 404 -5.64 18.90 0.78
C GLY A 404 -6.18 17.61 0.16
N PHE A 405 -5.72 16.45 0.64
CA PHE A 405 -6.25 15.12 0.28
C PHE A 405 -7.37 14.69 1.24
N TYR A 406 -8.23 15.65 1.60
CA TYR A 406 -9.34 15.49 2.53
C TYR A 406 -10.37 16.60 2.27
N GLY A 407 -11.50 16.57 2.97
CA GLY A 407 -12.48 17.65 2.98
C GLY A 407 -12.98 17.97 4.39
N ARG A 408 -13.24 19.25 4.65
CA ARG A 408 -13.92 19.71 5.88
C ARG A 408 -15.44 19.61 5.72
N SER A 409 -16.11 19.06 6.73
CA SER A 409 -17.56 18.81 6.71
C SER A 409 -18.33 19.47 7.85
N PHE A 410 -19.59 19.80 7.56
CA PHE A 410 -20.50 20.55 8.41
C PHE A 410 -21.85 19.84 8.47
N GLU A 411 -22.62 19.98 9.54
CA GLU A 411 -24.03 19.58 9.56
C GLU A 411 -24.92 20.80 9.25
N LEU A 412 -25.62 20.75 8.12
CA LEU A 412 -26.53 21.80 7.67
C LEU A 412 -27.70 21.98 8.65
N GLU A 413 -28.04 23.23 8.94
CA GLU A 413 -29.21 23.56 9.75
C GLU A 413 -30.51 23.15 9.03
N SER A 414 -30.55 23.26 7.70
CA SER A 414 -31.69 22.88 6.87
C SER A 414 -31.26 22.23 5.56
N ALA A 415 -31.73 20.99 5.32
CA ALA A 415 -31.48 20.25 4.08
C ALA A 415 -31.98 20.95 2.79
N SER A 416 -32.81 21.99 2.92
CA SER A 416 -33.25 22.83 1.79
C SER A 416 -32.20 23.84 1.32
N CYS A 417 -31.17 24.13 2.13
CA CYS A 417 -30.07 25.03 1.81
C CYS A 417 -28.76 24.24 1.89
N TRP A 418 -28.16 23.95 0.73
CA TRP A 418 -27.02 23.04 0.58
C TRP A 418 -25.86 23.62 -0.26
N LYS A 419 -25.90 24.90 -0.58
CA LYS A 419 -24.84 25.62 -1.31
C LYS A 419 -23.87 26.31 -0.33
N PRO A 420 -22.67 26.73 -0.77
CA PRO A 420 -21.89 27.73 -0.07
C PRO A 420 -22.75 28.93 0.38
N GLY A 421 -22.51 29.43 1.59
CA GLY A 421 -23.33 30.47 2.25
C GLY A 421 -24.55 29.96 3.03
N CYS A 422 -24.88 28.65 2.98
CA CYS A 422 -25.97 28.08 3.78
C CYS A 422 -25.57 27.81 5.24
N ALA A 423 -26.51 27.98 6.18
CA ALA A 423 -26.22 27.85 7.61
C ALA A 423 -25.91 26.41 8.06
N PHE A 424 -24.91 26.26 8.93
CA PHE A 424 -24.59 25.04 9.68
C PHE A 424 -24.84 25.17 11.18
N LYS A 425 -24.91 24.02 11.85
CA LYS A 425 -25.14 23.89 13.31
C LYS A 425 -24.15 22.99 14.04
N GLY A 426 -23.19 22.39 13.33
CA GLY A 426 -22.16 21.52 13.90
C GLY A 426 -21.23 20.93 12.83
N PRO A 427 -20.31 20.01 13.20
CA PRO A 427 -19.49 19.25 12.27
C PRO A 427 -20.31 18.18 11.52
N GLY A 428 -19.89 17.86 10.29
CA GLY A 428 -20.47 16.76 9.52
C GLY A 428 -20.16 15.39 10.12
N VAL A 429 -20.97 14.38 9.78
CA VAL A 429 -20.80 13.01 10.30
C VAL A 429 -19.41 12.45 9.96
N ALA A 430 -18.76 11.87 10.97
CA ALA A 430 -17.41 11.32 10.89
C ALA A 430 -17.27 10.18 9.86
N GLY A 431 -16.07 10.06 9.31
CA GLY A 431 -15.71 8.97 8.40
C GLY A 431 -15.47 7.64 9.13
N ARG A 432 -15.45 6.54 8.37
CA ARG A 432 -15.19 5.18 8.89
C ARG A 432 -13.71 4.97 9.26
N CYS A 433 -12.82 5.64 8.54
CA CYS A 433 -11.36 5.56 8.64
C CYS A 433 -10.78 6.84 9.26
N SER A 434 -11.31 8.04 8.94
CA SER A 434 -10.94 9.27 9.65
C SER A 434 -11.39 9.26 11.12
N ASN A 435 -12.53 8.60 11.40
CA ASN A 435 -13.20 8.53 12.70
C ASN A 435 -13.36 9.89 13.42
N THR A 436 -13.34 10.99 12.65
CA THR A 436 -13.28 12.36 13.14
C THR A 436 -14.44 13.15 12.55
N ALA A 437 -15.29 13.72 13.41
CA ALA A 437 -16.41 14.55 12.95
C ALA A 437 -15.88 15.84 12.31
N GLY A 438 -16.45 16.21 11.16
CA GLY A 438 -16.01 17.39 10.39
C GLY A 438 -14.82 17.17 9.46
N ILE A 439 -14.30 15.95 9.32
CA ILE A 439 -13.22 15.60 8.38
C ILE A 439 -13.51 14.25 7.70
N LEU A 440 -13.40 14.19 6.38
CA LEU A 440 -13.29 12.95 5.61
C LEU A 440 -12.01 12.95 4.78
N SER A 441 -11.31 11.82 4.71
CA SER A 441 -10.20 11.62 3.76
C SER A 441 -10.69 11.59 2.31
N TYR A 442 -9.82 11.89 1.34
CA TYR A 442 -10.13 11.75 -0.09
C TYR A 442 -10.63 10.33 -0.43
N SER A 443 -10.01 9.32 0.18
CA SER A 443 -10.44 7.91 0.12
C SER A 443 -11.91 7.72 0.48
N GLU A 444 -12.36 8.27 1.62
CA GLU A 444 -13.75 8.15 2.10
C GLU A 444 -14.74 8.98 1.27
N ILE A 445 -14.31 10.13 0.75
CA ILE A 445 -15.13 10.97 -0.13
C ILE A 445 -15.42 10.24 -1.44
N MET A 446 -14.39 9.62 -2.03
CA MET A 446 -14.52 8.79 -3.23
C MET A 446 -15.33 7.51 -2.96
N GLU A 447 -15.17 6.89 -1.78
CA GLU A 447 -16.02 5.77 -1.35
C GLU A 447 -17.50 6.18 -1.27
N ILE A 448 -17.82 7.34 -0.68
CA ILE A 448 -19.20 7.84 -0.59
C ILE A 448 -19.78 8.12 -1.97
N LEU A 449 -19.06 8.81 -2.86
CA LEU A 449 -19.49 9.10 -4.22
C LEU A 449 -19.79 7.80 -4.99
N HIS A 450 -18.88 6.83 -4.93
CA HIS A 450 -19.02 5.52 -5.58
C HIS A 450 -20.21 4.72 -5.02
N ASN A 451 -20.30 4.58 -3.69
CA ASN A 451 -21.26 3.68 -3.05
C ASN A 451 -22.68 4.24 -2.98
N THR A 452 -22.86 5.56 -3.04
CA THR A 452 -24.18 6.21 -2.92
C THR A 452 -24.68 6.83 -4.22
N GLY A 453 -23.81 7.12 -5.19
CA GLY A 453 -24.16 7.91 -6.37
C GLY A 453 -24.48 9.38 -6.04
N ALA A 454 -23.96 9.91 -4.92
CA ALA A 454 -24.13 11.30 -4.53
C ALA A 454 -23.61 12.26 -5.61
N THR A 455 -24.31 13.38 -5.80
CA THR A 455 -23.92 14.41 -6.77
C THR A 455 -22.89 15.36 -6.14
N ALA A 456 -21.65 15.29 -6.62
CA ALA A 456 -20.68 16.35 -6.41
C ALA A 456 -21.02 17.55 -7.31
N TYR A 457 -21.16 18.73 -6.71
CA TYR A 457 -21.30 20.00 -7.40
C TYR A 457 -19.92 20.64 -7.53
N HIS A 458 -19.66 21.31 -8.64
CA HIS A 458 -18.44 22.06 -8.86
C HIS A 458 -18.68 23.55 -8.58
N ASP A 459 -17.80 24.14 -7.78
CA ASP A 459 -17.60 25.59 -7.78
C ASP A 459 -16.39 25.90 -8.67
N GLU A 460 -16.65 26.54 -9.82
CA GLU A 460 -15.63 26.90 -10.82
C GLU A 460 -14.75 28.06 -10.33
N ALA A 461 -15.29 28.99 -9.54
CA ALA A 461 -14.56 30.16 -9.05
C ALA A 461 -13.65 29.78 -7.88
N ALA A 462 -14.15 28.96 -6.95
CA ALA A 462 -13.35 28.44 -5.85
C ALA A 462 -12.37 27.32 -6.27
N ALA A 463 -12.50 26.81 -7.50
CA ALA A 463 -11.86 25.56 -7.94
C ALA A 463 -11.99 24.46 -6.87
N ALA A 464 -13.23 24.13 -6.52
CA ALA A 464 -13.56 23.16 -5.47
C ALA A 464 -14.76 22.29 -5.88
N LYS A 465 -14.95 21.16 -5.19
CA LYS A 465 -16.19 20.39 -5.21
C LYS A 465 -16.89 20.48 -3.86
N TYR A 466 -18.21 20.30 -3.86
CA TYR A 466 -18.97 20.08 -2.63
C TYR A 466 -20.13 19.10 -2.84
N MET A 467 -20.53 18.39 -1.79
CA MET A 467 -21.69 17.48 -1.81
C MET A 467 -22.43 17.44 -0.48
N VAL A 468 -23.66 16.93 -0.51
CA VAL A 468 -24.40 16.53 0.70
C VAL A 468 -24.38 15.00 0.82
N TYR A 469 -24.04 14.50 2.00
CA TYR A 469 -23.94 13.10 2.37
C TYR A 469 -24.61 12.85 3.73
N ALA A 470 -24.84 11.57 4.08
CA ALA A 470 -25.33 11.14 5.39
C ALA A 470 -26.55 11.95 5.94
N GLY A 471 -27.49 12.30 5.06
CA GLY A 471 -28.65 13.15 5.40
C GLY A 471 -28.34 14.64 5.24
N ASN A 472 -27.93 15.30 6.34
CA ASN A 472 -27.67 16.75 6.39
C ASN A 472 -26.17 17.12 6.42
N SER A 473 -25.25 16.16 6.29
CA SER A 473 -23.82 16.50 6.30
C SER A 473 -23.43 17.08 4.94
N TRP A 474 -22.76 18.22 4.93
CA TRP A 474 -22.20 18.87 3.75
C TRP A 474 -20.68 18.80 3.83
N ILE A 475 -19.99 18.64 2.70
CA ILE A 475 -18.53 18.62 2.63
C ILE A 475 -18.04 19.34 1.39
N SER A 476 -17.02 20.19 1.57
CA SER A 476 -16.17 20.71 0.50
C SER A 476 -14.89 19.89 0.39
N PHE A 477 -14.42 19.64 -0.82
CA PHE A 477 -13.23 18.82 -1.10
C PHE A 477 -12.64 19.12 -2.48
N ASP A 478 -11.45 18.58 -2.75
CA ASP A 478 -10.80 18.60 -4.06
C ASP A 478 -10.92 17.27 -4.81
N ASP A 479 -11.00 17.32 -6.14
CA ASP A 479 -10.90 16.18 -7.05
C ASP A 479 -9.90 16.43 -8.19
N VAL A 480 -9.72 15.45 -9.07
CA VAL A 480 -8.83 15.51 -10.26
C VAL A 480 -9.02 16.79 -11.09
N THR A 481 -10.25 17.31 -11.21
CA THR A 481 -10.55 18.55 -11.94
C THR A 481 -9.99 19.78 -11.23
N THR A 482 -10.17 19.83 -9.91
CA THR A 482 -9.89 21.04 -9.10
C THR A 482 -8.42 21.11 -8.70
N PHE A 483 -7.77 19.96 -8.48
CA PHE A 483 -6.33 19.87 -8.41
C PHE A 483 -5.67 20.39 -9.69
N GLN A 484 -6.16 20.01 -10.89
CA GLN A 484 -5.61 20.52 -12.15
C GLN A 484 -5.75 22.05 -12.26
N ALA A 485 -6.91 22.62 -11.92
CA ALA A 485 -7.11 24.07 -11.91
C ALA A 485 -6.15 24.80 -10.94
N LYS A 486 -5.88 24.21 -9.77
CA LYS A 486 -4.90 24.71 -8.79
C LYS A 486 -3.45 24.59 -9.29
N ILE A 487 -3.11 23.52 -10.00
CA ILE A 487 -1.80 23.32 -10.67
C ILE A 487 -1.59 24.33 -11.80
N ASP A 488 -2.60 24.53 -12.67
CA ASP A 488 -2.54 25.48 -13.78
C ASP A 488 -2.36 26.92 -13.27
N TYR A 489 -3.08 27.27 -12.20
CA TYR A 489 -2.90 28.53 -11.49
C TYR A 489 -1.50 28.67 -10.88
N ALA A 490 -1.01 27.65 -10.16
CA ALA A 490 0.33 27.67 -9.54
C ALA A 490 1.45 27.82 -10.58
N ASN A 491 1.34 27.12 -11.72
CA ASN A 491 2.22 27.28 -12.87
C ASN A 491 2.16 28.72 -13.43
N SER A 492 0.96 29.29 -13.58
CA SER A 492 0.77 30.64 -14.12
C SER A 492 1.35 31.75 -13.23
N MET A 493 1.36 31.54 -11.91
CA MET A 493 1.96 32.46 -10.92
C MET A 493 3.47 32.26 -10.76
N GLY A 494 4.07 31.25 -11.38
CA GLY A 494 5.50 30.95 -11.30
C GLY A 494 5.94 30.28 -9.99
N LEU A 495 5.04 29.54 -9.33
CA LEU A 495 5.29 28.94 -8.01
C LEU A 495 6.36 27.83 -8.05
N ALA A 496 6.95 27.55 -6.89
CA ALA A 496 8.08 26.66 -6.70
C ALA A 496 7.76 25.15 -6.79
N GLY A 497 6.51 24.76 -6.56
CA GLY A 497 6.11 23.36 -6.43
C GLY A 497 4.70 23.16 -5.88
N ILE A 498 4.33 21.90 -5.64
CA ILE A 498 3.12 21.50 -4.91
C ILE A 498 3.45 20.61 -3.71
N MET A 499 2.65 20.78 -2.65
CA MET A 499 2.71 20.02 -1.40
C MET A 499 1.36 19.35 -1.15
N ILE A 500 1.37 18.18 -0.50
CA ILE A 500 0.19 17.36 -0.21
C ILE A 500 0.07 17.16 1.29
N TRP A 501 -1.08 17.55 1.86
CA TRP A 501 -1.52 17.11 3.17
C TRP A 501 -2.74 16.18 3.04
N ALA A 502 -2.64 14.87 3.27
CA ALA A 502 -1.45 14.05 3.43
C ALA A 502 -1.58 12.81 2.53
N ILE A 503 -0.46 12.19 2.13
CA ILE A 503 -0.46 11.14 1.10
C ILE A 503 -1.21 9.87 1.54
N ASP A 504 -1.28 9.63 2.85
CA ASP A 504 -2.01 8.53 3.47
C ASP A 504 -3.52 8.81 3.66
N LEU A 505 -4.04 9.87 3.04
CA LEU A 505 -5.49 10.16 2.94
C LEU A 505 -6.07 9.86 1.53
N ASP A 506 -5.22 9.50 0.56
CA ASP A 506 -5.65 9.08 -0.77
C ASP A 506 -6.34 7.69 -0.75
N THR A 507 -7.04 7.39 -1.83
CA THR A 507 -7.45 6.04 -2.21
C THR A 507 -6.26 5.05 -2.21
N GLY A 508 -6.53 3.76 -1.94
CA GLY A 508 -5.53 2.69 -2.11
C GLY A 508 -5.05 2.47 -3.57
N LYS A 509 -5.58 3.24 -4.53
CA LYS A 509 -5.10 3.30 -5.91
C LYS A 509 -4.21 4.51 -6.19
N LEU A 510 -4.07 5.43 -5.23
CA LEU A 510 -3.33 6.69 -5.35
C LEU A 510 -3.90 7.61 -6.45
N ASP A 511 -5.22 7.64 -6.59
CA ASP A 511 -5.92 8.34 -7.66
C ASP A 511 -5.74 9.88 -7.58
N ALA A 512 -5.64 10.46 -6.38
CA ALA A 512 -5.32 11.89 -6.23
C ALA A 512 -3.83 12.16 -6.52
N LEU A 513 -2.92 11.35 -5.98
CA LEU A 513 -1.48 11.56 -6.18
C LEU A 513 -1.05 11.35 -7.64
N LYS A 514 -1.71 10.42 -8.36
CA LYS A 514 -1.53 10.22 -9.82
C LYS A 514 -2.10 11.37 -10.65
N ALA A 515 -3.14 12.07 -10.18
CA ALA A 515 -3.67 13.24 -10.88
C ALA A 515 -2.69 14.42 -10.82
N ILE A 516 -2.00 14.61 -9.70
CA ILE A 516 -1.12 15.76 -9.48
C ILE A 516 0.35 15.50 -9.80
N SER A 517 0.78 14.23 -9.91
CA SER A 517 2.17 13.87 -10.17
C SER A 517 2.38 13.47 -11.62
N THR A 518 3.25 14.18 -12.33
CA THR A 518 3.69 13.86 -13.71
C THR A 518 4.61 12.63 -13.78
N ALA A 519 4.42 11.62 -12.92
CA ALA A 519 5.34 10.51 -12.68
C ALA A 519 5.38 9.42 -13.76
N THR A 520 5.10 9.77 -15.02
CA THR A 520 5.80 9.17 -16.17
C THR A 520 7.19 9.80 -16.39
N LYS A 521 7.50 10.94 -15.73
CA LYS A 521 8.69 11.77 -15.96
C LYS A 521 9.52 12.14 -14.73
N ILE A 522 9.00 12.02 -13.50
CA ILE A 522 9.83 12.07 -12.29
C ILE A 522 10.70 10.79 -12.25
N GLY A 523 11.77 10.80 -11.46
CA GLY A 523 12.62 9.63 -11.23
C GLY A 523 11.82 8.40 -10.80
N GLY A 524 11.57 7.49 -11.74
CA GLY A 524 11.40 6.05 -11.48
C GLY A 524 12.70 5.41 -10.98
N THR A 525 13.28 6.02 -9.96
CA THR A 525 14.44 5.59 -9.19
C THR A 525 13.97 4.46 -8.28
N ASN A 526 13.97 3.22 -8.80
CA ASN A 526 13.78 1.97 -8.04
C ASN A 526 15.14 1.43 -7.55
N THR A 527 15.52 1.70 -6.29
CA THR A 527 16.83 1.31 -5.71
C THR A 527 16.92 -0.17 -5.41
N ARG A 528 18.10 -0.64 -4.98
CA ARG A 528 18.31 -1.98 -4.39
C ARG A 528 17.59 -2.17 -3.05
N PHE A 529 16.27 -2.05 -3.07
CA PHE A 529 15.44 -3.03 -2.40
C PHE A 529 15.67 -4.37 -3.11
N SER A 530 16.75 -5.06 -2.76
CA SER A 530 16.54 -6.46 -2.39
C SER A 530 15.73 -6.38 -1.10
N MET A 531 14.62 -7.11 -0.98
CA MET A 531 13.75 -7.04 0.20
C MET A 531 14.46 -7.37 1.52
N VAL A 532 15.65 -7.96 1.40
CA VAL A 532 16.57 -8.44 2.42
C VAL A 532 17.99 -8.17 1.91
N ASP A 533 18.92 -7.76 2.78
CA ASP A 533 20.33 -7.52 2.41
C ASP A 533 20.92 -8.72 1.63
N LEU A 534 21.82 -8.51 0.66
CA LEU A 534 22.36 -9.64 -0.13
C LEU A 534 23.14 -10.65 0.73
N ASP A 535 23.84 -10.16 1.76
CA ASP A 535 24.51 -11.03 2.72
C ASP A 535 23.54 -11.73 3.69
N ARG A 536 22.27 -11.28 3.72
CA ARG A 536 21.12 -11.98 4.30
C ARG A 536 20.38 -12.91 3.31
N LEU A 537 20.77 -13.00 2.03
CA LEU A 537 20.17 -13.93 1.04
C LEU A 537 21.14 -14.98 0.47
N PHE A 538 22.40 -14.64 0.25
CA PHE A 538 23.43 -15.58 -0.24
C PHE A 538 24.55 -15.80 0.81
N PRO A 539 25.21 -16.97 0.83
CA PRO A 539 26.47 -17.14 1.58
C PRO A 539 27.52 -16.13 1.14
N ALA A 540 28.41 -15.72 2.05
CA ALA A 540 29.48 -14.77 1.74
C ALA A 540 30.44 -15.29 0.65
N GLU A 541 30.57 -16.62 0.53
CA GLU A 541 31.36 -17.32 -0.47
C GLU A 541 30.65 -17.45 -1.84
N MET A 542 29.38 -17.04 -1.93
CA MET A 542 28.57 -17.09 -3.15
C MET A 542 28.14 -15.72 -3.66
N LEU A 543 28.31 -14.65 -2.88
CA LEU A 543 28.24 -13.28 -3.37
C LEU A 543 29.22 -13.14 -4.56
N PRO A 544 28.84 -12.47 -5.68
CA PRO A 544 29.76 -12.27 -6.79
C PRO A 544 30.99 -11.46 -6.37
N SER A 545 32.10 -11.64 -7.08
CA SER A 545 33.41 -11.12 -6.68
C SER A 545 33.68 -9.65 -7.02
N ASP A 546 32.76 -8.99 -7.72
CA ASP A 546 32.78 -7.54 -7.93
C ASP A 546 32.36 -6.82 -6.63
N ASP A 547 32.97 -5.67 -6.31
CA ASP A 547 32.58 -4.82 -5.17
C ASP A 547 31.12 -4.28 -5.26
N ASN A 548 30.43 -4.53 -6.37
CA ASN A 548 29.13 -3.95 -6.72
C ASN A 548 28.28 -4.91 -7.59
N PRO A 549 27.83 -6.07 -7.07
CA PRO A 549 27.17 -7.11 -7.86
C PRO A 549 25.79 -6.70 -8.40
N THR A 550 25.49 -7.07 -9.65
CA THR A 550 24.17 -6.81 -10.24
C THR A 550 23.14 -7.83 -9.76
N THR A 551 22.07 -7.34 -9.16
CA THR A 551 20.92 -8.13 -8.67
C THR A 551 19.70 -7.90 -9.55
N SER A 552 18.74 -8.82 -9.59
CA SER A 552 17.38 -8.58 -10.13
C SER A 552 16.40 -9.62 -9.57
N TYR A 553 15.18 -9.19 -9.24
CA TYR A 553 14.23 -10.02 -8.49
C TYR A 553 12.78 -9.87 -8.97
N GLY A 554 11.98 -10.89 -8.67
CA GLY A 554 10.53 -10.86 -8.74
C GLY A 554 9.92 -11.31 -7.40
N LEU A 555 8.86 -10.64 -6.97
CA LEU A 555 7.99 -11.05 -5.87
C LEU A 555 6.55 -11.12 -6.42
N VAL A 556 5.83 -12.18 -6.07
CA VAL A 556 4.38 -12.30 -6.30
C VAL A 556 3.72 -12.76 -5.00
N ASN A 557 2.79 -11.97 -4.47
CA ASN A 557 1.98 -12.37 -3.32
C ASN A 557 0.80 -13.26 -3.76
N LEU A 558 0.36 -14.12 -2.84
CA LEU A 558 -0.54 -15.24 -3.09
C LEU A 558 -1.54 -15.41 -1.95
N GLY A 559 -2.79 -15.69 -2.30
CA GLY A 559 -3.85 -16.01 -1.33
C GLY A 559 -4.96 -14.95 -1.28
N VAL A 560 -5.96 -15.19 -0.42
CA VAL A 560 -7.20 -14.41 -0.44
C VAL A 560 -6.99 -12.99 0.09
N GLU A 561 -6.00 -12.78 0.97
CA GLU A 561 -5.62 -11.44 1.41
C GLU A 561 -4.81 -10.67 0.35
N ALA A 562 -4.05 -11.36 -0.52
CA ALA A 562 -3.40 -10.72 -1.67
C ALA A 562 -4.43 -10.30 -2.73
N ASP A 563 -5.46 -11.13 -2.99
CA ASP A 563 -6.63 -10.76 -3.81
C ASP A 563 -7.42 -9.58 -3.20
N ALA A 564 -7.26 -9.31 -1.89
CA ALA A 564 -7.84 -8.17 -1.18
C ALA A 564 -6.92 -6.93 -1.09
N GLY A 565 -5.71 -7.00 -1.66
CA GLY A 565 -4.74 -5.88 -1.73
C GLY A 565 -3.63 -5.87 -0.68
N GLU A 566 -3.47 -6.93 0.12
CA GLU A 566 -2.37 -7.02 1.09
C GLU A 566 -1.02 -7.29 0.40
N ILE A 567 -0.08 -6.33 0.51
CA ILE A 567 1.21 -6.39 -0.20
C ILE A 567 2.40 -6.86 0.66
N ASP A 568 2.21 -7.11 1.96
CA ASP A 568 3.25 -7.63 2.85
C ASP A 568 3.44 -9.16 2.66
N PRO A 569 4.63 -9.63 2.22
CA PRO A 569 4.90 -11.06 2.01
C PRO A 569 5.07 -11.85 3.34
N ASP A 570 5.13 -11.19 4.49
CA ASP A 570 5.01 -11.86 5.80
C ASP A 570 3.55 -12.06 6.22
N ARG A 571 2.62 -11.31 5.62
CA ARG A 571 1.18 -11.34 5.95
C ARG A 571 0.32 -12.06 4.90
N THR A 572 0.88 -12.40 3.74
CA THR A 572 0.24 -13.25 2.72
C THR A 572 1.08 -14.50 2.44
N GLY A 573 0.62 -15.38 1.55
CA GLY A 573 1.54 -16.28 0.86
C GLY A 573 2.37 -15.49 -0.18
N PHE A 574 3.51 -16.01 -0.60
CA PHE A 574 4.34 -15.38 -1.62
C PHE A 574 5.19 -16.39 -2.39
N GLY A 575 5.65 -16.00 -3.57
CA GLY A 575 6.81 -16.56 -4.26
C GLY A 575 7.83 -15.47 -4.59
N PHE A 576 9.10 -15.77 -4.39
CA PHE A 576 10.24 -14.86 -4.55
C PHE A 576 11.32 -15.52 -5.39
N MET A 577 11.87 -14.79 -6.36
CA MET A 577 13.06 -15.15 -7.12
C MET A 577 14.05 -13.98 -7.12
N LEU A 578 15.34 -14.28 -6.99
CA LEU A 578 16.44 -13.31 -7.15
C LEU A 578 17.57 -13.94 -7.97
N LEU A 579 17.92 -13.30 -9.10
CA LEU A 579 19.12 -13.54 -9.89
C LEU A 579 20.22 -12.57 -9.47
N THR A 580 21.47 -13.04 -9.37
CA THR A 580 22.63 -12.15 -9.18
C THR A 580 23.87 -12.73 -9.87
N GLY A 581 24.84 -11.90 -10.23
CA GLY A 581 26.06 -12.36 -10.87
C GLY A 581 27.12 -11.26 -10.98
N ASP A 582 28.23 -11.60 -11.63
CA ASP A 582 29.22 -10.59 -12.05
C ASP A 582 28.57 -9.61 -13.02
N SER A 583 29.03 -8.36 -13.01
CA SER A 583 28.43 -7.25 -13.76
C SER A 583 28.41 -7.41 -15.29
N TYR A 584 29.34 -8.19 -15.85
CA TYR A 584 29.41 -8.55 -17.27
C TYR A 584 28.55 -9.79 -17.65
N ALA A 585 27.90 -10.43 -16.67
CA ALA A 585 27.10 -11.64 -16.85
C ALA A 585 25.61 -11.44 -16.55
N VAL A 586 25.29 -10.60 -15.56
CA VAL A 586 23.94 -10.14 -15.26
C VAL A 586 23.94 -8.62 -15.30
N ALA A 587 23.12 -8.05 -16.19
CA ALA A 587 22.91 -6.61 -16.32
C ALA A 587 21.43 -6.27 -16.10
N SER A 588 21.17 -5.07 -15.58
CA SER A 588 19.81 -4.53 -15.41
C SER A 588 19.58 -3.42 -16.42
N LEU A 589 18.68 -3.64 -17.39
CA LEU A 589 18.23 -2.60 -18.33
C LEU A 589 16.90 -1.97 -17.89
N LYS A 590 16.26 -2.52 -16.85
CA LYS A 590 15.18 -1.86 -16.11
C LYS A 590 15.72 -0.65 -15.35
N LYS A 591 14.95 0.45 -15.36
CA LYS A 591 15.39 1.68 -14.70
C LYS A 591 15.52 1.51 -13.19
N ARG A 592 16.75 1.71 -12.73
CA ARG A 592 17.10 1.88 -11.31
C ARG A 592 17.60 3.30 -11.05
N SER A 593 18.46 3.46 -10.04
CA SER A 593 18.17 4.49 -9.04
C SER A 593 19.38 4.94 -8.24
N ASP A 594 20.11 3.94 -7.77
CA ASP A 594 21.50 3.91 -7.35
C ASP A 594 22.45 3.66 -8.53
N ASN A 595 21.91 3.49 -9.74
CA ASN A 595 22.65 3.32 -10.97
C ASN A 595 22.03 4.22 -12.05
N PRO A 596 22.80 5.05 -12.77
CA PRO A 596 22.29 5.76 -13.94
C PRO A 596 21.83 4.74 -14.99
N ASN A 597 20.85 5.12 -15.80
CA ASN A 597 20.17 4.17 -16.68
C ASN A 597 21.14 3.69 -17.78
N PRO A 598 21.54 2.42 -17.83
CA PRO A 598 22.69 2.03 -18.65
C PRO A 598 22.35 1.99 -20.14
N LEU A 599 21.11 1.67 -20.51
CA LEU A 599 20.70 1.68 -21.90
C LEU A 599 19.19 1.91 -22.01
N VAL A 600 18.79 3.01 -22.63
CA VAL A 600 17.39 3.41 -22.75
C VAL A 600 16.82 2.87 -24.04
N PHE A 601 15.81 2.01 -23.96
CA PHE A 601 15.01 1.57 -25.11
C PHE A 601 14.22 2.75 -25.68
N LEU A 602 14.52 3.10 -26.93
CA LEU A 602 13.81 4.10 -27.73
C LEU A 602 12.56 3.51 -28.38
N ASP A 603 12.56 2.20 -28.63
CA ASP A 603 11.39 1.42 -29.01
C ASP A 603 11.49 -0.01 -28.47
N CYS A 604 10.43 -0.78 -28.63
CA CYS A 604 10.39 -2.20 -28.34
C CYS A 604 9.44 -2.90 -29.33
N PRO A 605 9.74 -4.12 -29.80
CA PRO A 605 8.81 -4.91 -30.59
C PRO A 605 7.49 -5.15 -29.86
N TYR A 606 6.37 -5.03 -30.59
CA TYR A 606 5.05 -5.28 -30.03
C TYR A 606 4.96 -6.70 -29.47
N LYS A 607 4.64 -6.81 -28.17
CA LYS A 607 4.62 -8.06 -27.39
C LYS A 607 5.90 -8.88 -27.58
N ALA A 608 7.08 -8.28 -27.37
CA ALA A 608 8.38 -8.95 -27.52
C ALA A 608 8.45 -10.32 -26.78
N ASN A 609 7.80 -10.38 -25.62
CA ASN A 609 7.59 -11.55 -24.75
C ASN A 609 6.65 -12.65 -25.28
N GLU A 610 5.75 -12.35 -26.23
CA GLU A 610 4.79 -13.32 -26.78
C GLU A 610 5.19 -13.88 -28.15
N GLN A 611 6.36 -13.48 -28.68
CA GLN A 611 6.91 -13.98 -29.94
C GLN A 611 7.62 -15.33 -29.74
N GLN A 612 7.76 -16.11 -30.81
CA GLN A 612 8.28 -17.49 -30.72
C GLN A 612 9.76 -17.54 -30.31
N ASP A 613 10.05 -18.35 -29.29
CA ASP A 613 11.39 -18.61 -28.74
C ASP A 613 12.46 -18.82 -29.82
N GLY A 614 13.64 -18.22 -29.62
CA GLY A 614 14.77 -18.30 -30.54
C GLY A 614 14.70 -17.39 -31.78
N ASN A 615 13.59 -16.68 -32.01
CA ASN A 615 13.58 -15.54 -32.94
C ASN A 615 14.13 -14.30 -32.23
N SER A 616 15.33 -13.87 -32.65
CA SER A 616 15.97 -12.68 -32.10
C SER A 616 15.16 -11.41 -32.40
N GLN A 617 14.80 -10.72 -31.33
CA GLN A 617 14.20 -9.40 -31.32
C GLN A 617 15.27 -8.33 -31.53
N LYS A 618 14.89 -7.19 -32.10
CA LYS A 618 15.73 -5.98 -32.17
C LYS A 618 14.96 -4.78 -31.61
N ALA A 619 15.65 -3.97 -30.80
CA ALA A 619 15.17 -2.68 -30.29
C ALA A 619 16.25 -1.61 -30.50
N ARG A 620 15.85 -0.36 -30.77
CA ARG A 620 16.76 0.78 -30.75
C ARG A 620 16.99 1.24 -29.31
N VAL A 621 18.25 1.46 -28.94
CA VAL A 621 18.67 1.81 -27.58
C VAL A 621 19.75 2.89 -27.61
N ALA A 622 19.80 3.76 -26.59
CA ALA A 622 20.83 4.81 -26.48
C ALA A 622 21.20 5.11 -25.01
N CYS A 623 22.41 5.65 -24.80
CA CYS A 623 22.85 6.17 -23.50
C CYS A 623 22.35 7.63 -23.32
N PHE A 624 21.83 7.92 -22.12
CA PHE A 624 21.40 9.26 -21.68
C PHE A 624 22.06 9.58 -20.32
N SER A 625 23.34 9.24 -20.19
CA SER A 625 24.13 9.30 -18.96
C SER A 625 25.54 9.77 -19.27
N ASP A 626 26.11 10.65 -18.44
CA ASP A 626 27.51 11.05 -18.55
C ASP A 626 28.47 9.88 -18.27
N ASP A 627 28.03 8.87 -17.50
CA ASP A 627 28.75 7.59 -17.41
C ASP A 627 28.44 6.69 -18.61
N VAL A 628 29.07 7.05 -19.73
CA VAL A 628 29.05 6.26 -20.97
C VAL A 628 29.70 4.89 -20.78
N ARG A 629 30.58 4.69 -19.77
CA ARG A 629 31.17 3.37 -19.50
C ARG A 629 30.18 2.45 -18.79
N GLY A 630 29.52 2.94 -17.74
CA GLY A 630 28.43 2.23 -17.07
C GLY A 630 27.29 1.89 -18.05
N CYS A 631 26.99 2.78 -19.00
CA CYS A 631 26.05 2.49 -20.08
C CYS A 631 26.43 1.24 -20.89
N PHE A 632 27.68 1.15 -21.32
CA PHE A 632 28.17 0.05 -22.15
C PHE A 632 28.80 -1.10 -21.36
N GLN A 633 28.47 -1.24 -20.07
CA GLN A 633 28.85 -2.41 -19.27
C GLN A 633 28.35 -3.74 -19.89
N LEU A 634 27.21 -3.70 -20.59
CA LEU A 634 26.70 -4.80 -21.42
C LEU A 634 27.74 -5.31 -22.45
N MET A 635 28.62 -4.44 -22.95
CA MET A 635 29.68 -4.78 -23.92
C MET A 635 30.96 -5.32 -23.24
N GLU A 636 31.10 -5.23 -21.92
CA GLU A 636 32.29 -5.72 -21.23
C GLU A 636 32.42 -7.24 -21.40
N ARG A 637 33.57 -7.67 -21.95
CA ARG A 637 33.83 -9.07 -22.39
C ARG A 637 32.83 -9.59 -23.44
N GLY A 638 32.15 -8.71 -24.18
CA GLY A 638 31.21 -9.06 -25.25
C GLY A 638 29.78 -9.30 -24.75
N VAL A 639 28.81 -8.99 -25.62
CA VAL A 639 27.37 -8.97 -25.33
C VAL A 639 26.72 -10.36 -25.36
N GLU A 640 27.22 -11.26 -26.21
CA GLU A 640 26.56 -12.53 -26.49
C GLU A 640 26.48 -13.42 -25.24
N GLY A 641 25.25 -13.72 -24.80
CA GLY A 641 24.99 -14.55 -23.64
C GLY A 641 24.89 -13.80 -22.30
N THR A 642 25.05 -12.48 -22.28
CA THR A 642 24.77 -11.67 -21.07
C THR A 642 23.27 -11.67 -20.77
N ILE A 643 22.89 -11.95 -19.52
CA ILE A 643 21.49 -11.95 -19.08
C ILE A 643 21.11 -10.51 -18.75
N ILE A 644 19.98 -10.04 -19.30
CA ILE A 644 19.45 -8.68 -19.15
C ILE A 644 18.05 -8.72 -18.51
N GLU A 645 17.87 -8.03 -17.38
CA GLU A 645 16.53 -7.71 -16.86
C GLU A 645 15.91 -6.63 -17.77
N MET A 646 14.73 -6.93 -18.30
CA MET A 646 14.04 -6.09 -19.29
C MET A 646 13.28 -4.92 -18.63
N PRO A 647 13.20 -3.75 -19.29
CA PRO A 647 12.45 -2.62 -18.76
C PRO A 647 10.94 -2.80 -18.94
N ASP A 648 10.17 -2.17 -18.04
CA ASP A 648 8.71 -2.36 -17.95
C ASP A 648 7.92 -1.86 -19.17
N ASN A 649 8.49 -0.95 -19.95
CA ASN A 649 7.92 -0.49 -21.22
C ASN A 649 8.22 -1.42 -22.41
N CYS A 650 8.88 -2.56 -22.19
CA CYS A 650 9.22 -3.53 -23.25
C CYS A 650 8.79 -4.97 -22.92
N ALA A 651 9.17 -5.48 -21.74
CA ALA A 651 8.76 -6.81 -21.27
C ALA A 651 8.87 -6.87 -19.72
N ALA A 652 7.84 -6.38 -19.03
CA ALA A 652 7.87 -6.10 -17.60
C ALA A 652 8.27 -7.30 -16.73
N GLY A 653 9.22 -7.06 -15.81
CA GLY A 653 9.77 -8.05 -14.87
C GLY A 653 10.61 -9.18 -15.49
N SER A 654 10.66 -9.32 -16.82
CA SER A 654 11.22 -10.49 -17.50
C SER A 654 12.74 -10.44 -17.66
N PHE A 655 13.34 -11.59 -17.96
CA PHE A 655 14.76 -11.76 -18.25
C PHE A 655 14.97 -12.23 -19.69
N ALA A 656 15.80 -11.50 -20.43
CA ALA A 656 16.23 -11.86 -21.78
C ALA A 656 17.76 -12.13 -21.81
N ARG A 657 18.22 -12.68 -22.93
CA ARG A 657 19.63 -12.87 -23.29
C ARG A 657 19.98 -11.88 -24.37
N ALA A 658 21.02 -11.07 -24.14
CA ALA A 658 21.58 -10.22 -25.18
C ALA A 658 22.42 -11.06 -26.17
N ILE A 659 22.33 -10.73 -27.45
CA ILE A 659 22.98 -11.45 -28.56
C ILE A 659 24.04 -10.56 -29.21
N SER A 660 23.64 -9.36 -29.64
CA SER A 660 24.55 -8.37 -30.23
C SER A 660 24.11 -6.95 -29.90
N ILE A 661 25.03 -6.01 -30.04
CA ILE A 661 24.71 -4.59 -30.10
C ILE A 661 25.54 -3.95 -31.23
N GLU A 662 24.86 -3.22 -32.11
CA GLU A 662 25.41 -2.65 -33.35
C GLU A 662 24.97 -1.18 -33.46
N VAL A 663 25.74 -0.29 -34.09
CA VAL A 663 25.26 1.08 -34.34
C VAL A 663 24.08 1.02 -35.30
N ALA A 664 22.97 1.69 -34.99
CA ALA A 664 21.76 1.66 -35.81
C ALA A 664 21.90 2.52 -37.08
N GLU A 665 21.32 2.08 -38.20
CA GLU A 665 21.21 2.91 -39.41
C GLU A 665 20.30 4.14 -39.17
N ASP A 666 19.27 3.98 -38.34
CA ASP A 666 18.37 5.04 -37.92
C ASP A 666 18.79 5.61 -36.56
N GLN A 667 19.30 6.83 -36.59
CA GLN A 667 19.75 7.62 -35.43
C GLN A 667 18.64 8.54 -34.87
N SER A 668 17.37 8.35 -35.26
CA SER A 668 16.27 9.20 -34.80
C SER A 668 15.83 8.90 -33.36
N ILE A 669 15.79 9.95 -32.54
CA ILE A 669 15.34 9.90 -31.14
C ILE A 669 13.84 10.26 -31.09
N PRO A 670 12.96 9.40 -30.55
CA PRO A 670 11.53 9.72 -30.44
C PRO A 670 11.25 10.96 -29.61
N ILE A 671 10.17 11.68 -29.93
CA ILE A 671 9.89 13.02 -29.36
C ILE A 671 9.70 13.02 -27.84
N GLU A 672 9.29 11.90 -27.25
CA GLU A 672 9.19 11.71 -25.78
C GLU A 672 10.54 11.76 -25.05
N PHE A 673 11.65 11.52 -25.77
CA PHE A 673 13.01 11.62 -25.28
C PHE A 673 13.72 12.92 -25.68
N SER A 674 13.12 13.74 -26.55
CA SER A 674 13.74 14.95 -27.14
C SER A 674 14.09 16.08 -26.16
N SER A 675 13.69 15.96 -24.89
CA SER A 675 14.04 16.89 -23.81
C SER A 675 15.20 16.39 -22.92
N LYS A 676 16.07 15.54 -23.46
CA LYS A 676 17.24 14.98 -22.77
C LYS A 676 18.41 14.93 -23.74
N ASP A 677 19.60 15.24 -23.26
CA ASP A 677 20.83 15.04 -24.02
C ASP A 677 21.16 13.54 -24.12
N VAL A 678 21.42 13.10 -25.34
CA VAL A 678 21.88 11.75 -25.66
C VAL A 678 23.41 11.75 -25.71
N THR A 679 24.04 10.83 -24.99
CA THR A 679 25.49 10.81 -24.78
C THR A 679 26.23 9.74 -25.61
N SER A 680 25.52 9.03 -26.50
CA SER A 680 26.07 8.03 -27.42
C SER A 680 25.37 8.07 -28.78
N ASP A 681 25.88 7.35 -29.77
CA ASP A 681 25.06 6.98 -30.94
C ASP A 681 23.83 6.15 -30.49
N VAL A 682 22.82 6.03 -31.35
CA VAL A 682 21.75 5.04 -31.23
C VAL A 682 22.28 3.69 -31.71
N PHE A 683 22.00 2.64 -30.94
CA PHE A 683 22.36 1.26 -31.22
C PHE A 683 21.12 0.40 -31.47
N SER A 684 21.26 -0.66 -32.27
CA SER A 684 20.33 -1.78 -32.32
C SER A 684 20.82 -2.84 -31.34
N LEU A 685 20.07 -3.05 -30.25
CA LEU A 685 20.24 -4.19 -29.36
C LEU A 685 19.48 -5.39 -29.92
N THR A 686 20.17 -6.52 -30.11
CA THR A 686 19.59 -7.80 -30.54
C THR A 686 19.49 -8.73 -29.33
N PHE A 687 18.32 -9.31 -29.05
CA PHE A 687 18.09 -10.16 -27.86
C PHE A 687 17.10 -11.31 -28.13
N ASP A 688 17.11 -12.35 -27.31
CA ASP A 688 16.05 -13.37 -27.24
C ASP A 688 15.78 -13.79 -25.78
N PHE A 689 14.88 -14.73 -25.54
CA PHE A 689 14.53 -15.22 -24.20
C PHE A 689 15.14 -16.61 -23.90
N ASP A 690 16.09 -17.09 -24.71
CA ASP A 690 16.74 -18.40 -24.52
C ASP A 690 17.93 -18.30 -23.56
N LEU A 691 17.64 -18.31 -22.25
CA LEU A 691 18.67 -18.30 -21.22
C LEU A 691 19.47 -19.63 -21.14
N THR A 692 19.14 -20.67 -21.93
CA THR A 692 20.00 -21.87 -22.05
C THR A 692 21.31 -21.55 -22.77
N LEU A 693 21.33 -20.46 -23.54
CA LEU A 693 22.48 -19.96 -24.30
C LEU A 693 23.19 -18.78 -23.59
N ALA A 694 22.95 -18.59 -22.29
CA ALA A 694 23.71 -17.65 -21.45
C ALA A 694 25.22 -17.96 -21.43
N ARG A 695 26.04 -16.93 -21.16
CA ARG A 695 27.49 -16.97 -21.28
C ARG A 695 28.13 -17.98 -20.31
N ARG A 696 29.15 -18.70 -20.79
CA ARG A 696 29.77 -19.85 -20.08
C ARG A 696 31.14 -19.53 -19.46
N ASP A 697 31.62 -18.30 -19.62
CA ASP A 697 32.89 -17.79 -19.08
C ASP A 697 32.76 -17.20 -17.66
N THR A 698 31.55 -17.22 -17.08
CA THR A 698 31.31 -17.00 -15.65
C THR A 698 30.82 -18.29 -14.98
N THR A 699 31.09 -18.41 -13.69
CA THR A 699 30.48 -19.40 -12.79
C THR A 699 29.83 -18.73 -11.57
N ASN A 700 29.60 -17.41 -11.63
CA ASN A 700 29.11 -16.60 -10.52
C ASN A 700 27.62 -16.25 -10.58
N THR A 701 26.91 -16.57 -11.66
CA THR A 701 25.45 -16.38 -11.75
C THR A 701 24.72 -17.26 -10.74
N ARG A 702 24.24 -16.67 -9.63
CA ARG A 702 23.44 -17.34 -8.60
C ARG A 702 21.96 -17.10 -8.81
N ILE A 703 21.15 -18.06 -8.35
CA ILE A 703 19.69 -17.96 -8.25
C ILE A 703 19.29 -18.25 -6.81
N ARG A 704 18.47 -17.39 -6.21
CA ARG A 704 17.75 -17.60 -4.94
C ARG A 704 16.26 -17.73 -5.26
N VAL A 705 15.59 -18.69 -4.61
CA VAL A 705 14.13 -18.87 -4.69
C VAL A 705 13.60 -19.15 -3.29
N ASP A 706 12.52 -18.48 -2.90
CA ASP A 706 11.72 -18.80 -1.71
C ASP A 706 10.23 -18.80 -2.06
N TYR A 707 9.44 -19.63 -1.39
CA TYR A 707 8.00 -19.75 -1.63
C TYR A 707 7.28 -20.23 -0.36
N SER A 708 6.17 -19.60 0.02
CA SER A 708 5.28 -20.14 1.07
C SER A 708 3.81 -19.71 0.91
N ASN A 709 2.88 -20.49 1.47
CA ASN A 709 1.48 -20.07 1.69
C ASN A 709 1.17 -19.88 3.19
N ILE A 710 2.15 -19.45 3.98
CA ILE A 710 2.10 -19.39 5.44
C ILE A 710 2.68 -18.04 5.90
N ARG A 711 1.92 -17.31 6.74
CA ARG A 711 2.36 -16.03 7.32
C ARG A 711 3.61 -16.21 8.17
N GLY A 712 4.40 -15.15 8.33
CA GLY A 712 5.62 -15.19 9.13
C GLY A 712 6.78 -15.97 8.51
N TYR A 713 6.59 -16.63 7.34
CA TYR A 713 7.68 -17.35 6.68
C TYR A 713 8.75 -16.37 6.21
N TRP A 714 8.36 -15.19 5.72
CA TRP A 714 9.29 -14.17 5.25
C TRP A 714 10.27 -13.77 6.36
N ASN A 715 9.77 -13.34 7.51
CA ASN A 715 10.56 -12.96 8.68
C ASN A 715 11.23 -14.16 9.40
N ALA A 716 10.75 -15.39 9.18
CA ALA A 716 11.36 -16.59 9.78
C ALA A 716 12.55 -17.17 8.99
N ALA A 717 12.51 -17.04 7.65
CA ALA A 717 13.36 -17.80 6.72
C ALA A 717 14.03 -16.96 5.62
N VAL A 718 13.48 -15.79 5.27
CA VAL A 718 14.02 -14.89 4.24
C VAL A 718 14.73 -13.71 4.90
N ASP A 719 14.03 -12.83 5.63
CA ASP A 719 14.66 -11.75 6.41
C ASP A 719 15.07 -12.18 7.82
N SER A 720 15.90 -13.23 7.94
CA SER A 720 16.36 -13.66 9.26
C SER A 720 17.82 -14.11 9.27
N PRO A 721 18.52 -13.99 10.41
CA PRO A 721 19.88 -14.49 10.56
C PRO A 721 19.92 -16.01 10.78
N GLY A 722 21.02 -16.60 10.31
CA GLY A 722 21.30 -18.04 10.35
C GLY A 722 21.51 -18.63 11.74
N VAL A 723 21.65 -19.95 11.78
CA VAL A 723 21.67 -20.72 13.03
C VAL A 723 23.07 -20.77 13.67
N GLU A 724 24.13 -20.62 12.88
CA GLU A 724 25.53 -20.72 13.32
C GLU A 724 26.41 -19.65 12.64
N GLY A 725 27.57 -19.35 13.25
CA GLY A 725 28.35 -18.13 12.98
C GLY A 725 28.94 -17.96 11.58
N ALA A 726 29.43 -16.75 11.31
CA ALA A 726 29.95 -16.22 10.04
C ALA A 726 28.92 -15.98 8.92
N SER A 727 27.82 -16.73 8.83
CA SER A 727 26.73 -16.43 7.89
C SER A 727 25.81 -15.33 8.43
N LYS A 728 25.58 -14.25 7.66
CA LYS A 728 24.57 -13.22 7.98
C LYS A 728 23.16 -13.64 7.60
N ARG A 729 22.99 -14.40 6.50
CA ARG A 729 21.70 -14.95 6.05
C ARG A 729 21.16 -16.08 6.90
N PHE A 730 19.87 -16.38 6.71
CA PHE A 730 19.33 -17.65 7.17
C PHE A 730 20.00 -18.79 6.42
N HIS A 731 20.94 -19.42 7.11
CA HIS A 731 21.62 -20.62 6.68
C HIS A 731 21.59 -21.64 7.82
N ALA A 732 21.30 -22.88 7.43
CA ALA A 732 21.39 -24.06 8.26
C ALA A 732 22.19 -25.12 7.48
N PRO A 733 23.40 -25.51 7.93
CA PRO A 733 24.23 -26.49 7.22
C PRO A 733 23.67 -27.92 7.28
N THR A 734 22.67 -28.19 8.13
CA THR A 734 22.00 -29.50 8.21
C THR A 734 20.49 -29.40 8.02
N ALA A 735 19.91 -30.46 7.44
CA ALA A 735 18.46 -30.63 7.33
C ALA A 735 17.74 -30.61 8.69
N ALA A 736 18.42 -31.01 9.77
CA ALA A 736 17.89 -30.94 11.13
C ALA A 736 17.74 -29.50 11.64
N GLN A 737 18.67 -28.60 11.30
CA GLN A 737 18.57 -27.17 11.63
C GLN A 737 17.50 -26.46 10.78
N TRP A 738 17.37 -26.81 9.48
CA TRP A 738 16.24 -26.36 8.64
C TRP A 738 14.89 -26.82 9.21
N ARG A 739 14.75 -28.11 9.55
CA ARG A 739 13.58 -28.66 10.25
C ARG A 739 13.26 -27.88 11.52
N ASN A 740 14.27 -27.59 12.34
CA ASN A 740 14.12 -26.87 13.61
C ASN A 740 13.66 -25.40 13.42
N MET A 741 13.96 -24.77 12.28
CA MET A 741 13.36 -23.48 11.91
C MET A 741 11.90 -23.66 11.48
N PHE A 742 11.63 -24.56 10.54
CA PHE A 742 10.26 -24.83 10.07
C PHE A 742 9.31 -25.34 11.16
N SER A 743 9.81 -25.99 12.22
CA SER A 743 8.99 -26.48 13.33
C SER A 743 8.79 -25.48 14.48
N ASN A 744 9.71 -24.54 14.67
CA ASN A 744 9.73 -23.66 15.85
C ASN A 744 9.54 -22.17 15.53
N ARG A 745 9.95 -21.71 14.35
CA ARG A 745 9.70 -20.33 13.89
C ARG A 745 8.39 -20.23 13.09
N VAL A 746 8.05 -21.27 12.30
CA VAL A 746 6.77 -21.34 11.56
C VAL A 746 5.74 -22.14 12.39
N GLY A 747 5.19 -21.47 13.40
CA GLY A 747 4.29 -22.01 14.42
C GLY A 747 2.87 -22.34 13.94
N LYS A 748 2.08 -22.98 14.83
CA LYS A 748 0.74 -23.49 14.48
C LYS A 748 -0.31 -22.41 14.20
N ASP A 749 -0.07 -21.18 14.64
CA ASP A 749 -1.01 -20.07 14.53
C ASP A 749 -0.84 -19.28 13.20
N MET A 750 0.14 -19.67 12.37
CA MET A 750 0.49 -19.01 11.11
C MET A 750 -0.16 -19.68 9.86
N TYR A 751 -0.79 -20.84 10.06
CA TYR A 751 -1.43 -21.67 9.02
C TYR A 751 -2.81 -21.13 8.61
N VAL A 752 -2.81 -20.03 7.87
CA VAL A 752 -4.00 -19.28 7.41
C VAL A 752 -4.44 -19.62 5.98
N ASP A 753 -3.60 -19.36 4.97
CA ASP A 753 -3.93 -19.42 3.55
C ASP A 753 -3.78 -20.86 2.97
N ALA A 754 -4.62 -21.77 3.48
CA ALA A 754 -4.63 -23.18 3.12
C ALA A 754 -4.98 -23.44 1.64
N PHE A 755 -4.19 -24.27 0.96
CA PHE A 755 -4.60 -24.86 -0.31
C PHE A 755 -5.57 -26.02 -0.03
N GLU A 756 -6.86 -25.86 -0.37
CA GLU A 756 -7.91 -26.85 -0.05
C GLU A 756 -8.16 -27.85 -1.19
N ILE A 757 -8.12 -29.15 -0.87
CA ILE A 757 -8.56 -30.25 -1.72
C ILE A 757 -9.89 -30.77 -1.16
N LYS A 758 -10.95 -30.80 -1.98
CA LYS A 758 -12.31 -31.26 -1.60
C LYS A 758 -12.89 -32.14 -2.68
N GLU A 759 -12.48 -33.40 -2.68
CA GLU A 759 -12.73 -34.34 -3.75
C GLU A 759 -13.81 -35.35 -3.40
N LYS A 760 -14.60 -35.76 -4.41
CA LYS A 760 -15.58 -36.84 -4.30
C LYS A 760 -15.07 -38.06 -5.05
N LEU A 761 -15.01 -39.20 -4.37
CA LEU A 761 -14.60 -40.47 -4.96
C LEU A 761 -15.82 -41.33 -5.26
N SER A 762 -15.76 -42.06 -6.37
CA SER A 762 -16.63 -43.18 -6.73
C SER A 762 -15.89 -43.94 -7.84
N GLU A 763 -15.18 -45.00 -7.48
CA GLU A 763 -14.34 -45.79 -8.38
C GLU A 763 -14.53 -47.30 -8.11
N PRO A 764 -14.71 -48.14 -9.15
CA PRO A 764 -14.65 -49.59 -8.98
C PRO A 764 -13.22 -50.03 -8.62
N LEU A 765 -13.08 -50.98 -7.71
CA LEU A 765 -11.80 -51.57 -7.28
C LEU A 765 -11.56 -52.97 -7.86
N PHE A 766 -12.63 -53.69 -8.16
CA PHE A 766 -12.61 -55.01 -8.79
C PHE A 766 -13.97 -55.28 -9.42
N TRP A 767 -14.01 -55.99 -10.56
CA TRP A 767 -15.24 -56.59 -11.07
C TRP A 767 -14.92 -57.85 -11.89
N ASP A 768 -15.51 -58.98 -11.52
CA ASP A 768 -15.50 -60.19 -12.34
C ASP A 768 -16.95 -60.58 -12.69
N SER A 769 -17.12 -61.16 -13.87
CA SER A 769 -18.40 -61.63 -14.40
C SER A 769 -18.17 -62.87 -15.26
N ALA A 770 -18.77 -63.99 -14.87
CA ALA A 770 -18.59 -65.27 -15.55
C ALA A 770 -19.94 -65.93 -15.86
N ASP A 771 -19.99 -66.68 -16.97
CA ASP A 771 -21.25 -67.07 -17.63
C ASP A 771 -22.13 -68.07 -16.85
N SER A 772 -21.73 -68.58 -15.68
CA SER A 772 -22.60 -69.30 -14.73
C SER A 772 -21.89 -69.80 -13.46
N CYS A 773 -22.63 -69.96 -12.35
CA CYS A 773 -22.29 -70.89 -11.27
C CYS A 773 -23.52 -71.57 -10.62
N LEU A 774 -23.25 -72.66 -9.89
CA LEU A 774 -24.27 -73.51 -9.26
C LEU A 774 -24.51 -73.15 -7.79
N VAL A 775 -25.41 -72.20 -7.51
CA VAL A 775 -25.86 -71.90 -6.15
C VAL A 775 -27.03 -72.82 -5.78
N GLY A 776 -26.84 -73.68 -4.78
CA GLY A 776 -27.88 -74.62 -4.32
C GLY A 776 -28.35 -75.62 -5.38
N GLY A 777 -27.54 -75.87 -6.42
CA GLY A 777 -27.89 -76.76 -7.53
C GLY A 777 -28.70 -76.11 -8.67
N LYS A 778 -28.74 -74.78 -8.74
CA LYS A 778 -29.26 -74.02 -9.89
C LYS A 778 -28.18 -73.11 -10.46
N GLU A 779 -28.17 -72.96 -11.78
CA GLU A 779 -27.30 -72.02 -12.47
C GLU A 779 -27.82 -70.58 -12.31
N TYR A 780 -26.91 -69.66 -12.00
CA TYR A 780 -27.09 -68.20 -12.00
C TYR A 780 -25.84 -67.57 -12.61
N ASP A 781 -25.99 -66.41 -13.26
CA ASP A 781 -24.87 -65.62 -13.77
C ASP A 781 -23.94 -65.22 -12.60
N GLN A 782 -22.61 -65.37 -12.75
CA GLN A 782 -21.67 -64.88 -11.74
C GLN A 782 -21.37 -63.41 -11.92
N GLY A 783 -21.28 -62.71 -10.79
CA GLY A 783 -20.79 -61.35 -10.74
C GLY A 783 -20.36 -61.00 -9.32
N VAL A 784 -19.12 -60.55 -9.15
CA VAL A 784 -18.64 -59.94 -7.90
C VAL A 784 -18.00 -58.61 -8.22
N ALA A 785 -18.50 -57.54 -7.62
CA ALA A 785 -18.00 -56.19 -7.79
C ALA A 785 -17.59 -55.57 -6.45
N ALA A 786 -16.47 -54.86 -6.45
CA ALA A 786 -15.99 -54.08 -5.32
C ALA A 786 -15.82 -52.61 -5.73
N HIS A 787 -16.18 -51.69 -4.84
CA HIS A 787 -16.27 -50.25 -5.10
C HIS A 787 -15.78 -49.46 -3.88
N VAL A 788 -15.31 -48.23 -4.11
CA VAL A 788 -15.11 -47.22 -3.07
C VAL A 788 -15.73 -45.90 -3.49
N GLU A 789 -16.54 -45.32 -2.61
CA GLU A 789 -17.08 -43.97 -2.75
C GLU A 789 -16.79 -43.13 -1.49
N GLY A 790 -16.99 -41.81 -1.56
CA GLY A 790 -16.87 -40.93 -0.40
C GLY A 790 -16.18 -39.60 -0.71
N THR A 791 -15.45 -39.04 0.26
CA THR A 791 -14.74 -37.77 0.11
C THR A 791 -13.31 -37.75 0.66
N VAL A 792 -12.49 -36.88 0.07
CA VAL A 792 -11.13 -36.53 0.54
C VAL A 792 -11.12 -35.03 0.78
N ASN A 793 -10.88 -34.61 2.04
CA ASN A 793 -10.88 -33.21 2.46
C ASN A 793 -9.53 -32.88 3.09
N ALA A 794 -8.64 -32.22 2.35
CA ALA A 794 -7.28 -31.89 2.80
C ALA A 794 -7.01 -30.38 2.71
N ARG A 795 -6.09 -29.92 3.56
CA ARG A 795 -5.51 -28.57 3.57
C ARG A 795 -4.00 -28.70 3.52
N LEU A 796 -3.40 -28.14 2.48
CA LEU A 796 -1.96 -28.17 2.25
C LEU A 796 -1.36 -26.82 2.63
N TYR A 797 -0.29 -26.89 3.42
CA TYR A 797 0.55 -25.75 3.77
C TYR A 797 2.00 -26.13 3.53
N TYR A 798 2.79 -25.22 2.95
CA TYR A 798 4.15 -25.51 2.54
C TYR A 798 5.05 -24.27 2.60
N GLY A 799 6.35 -24.54 2.68
CA GLY A 799 7.40 -23.54 2.57
C GLY A 799 8.62 -24.16 1.94
N PHE A 800 9.26 -23.46 1.00
CA PHE A 800 10.39 -23.96 0.23
C PHE A 800 11.43 -22.86 0.00
N SER A 801 12.71 -23.23 0.02
CA SER A 801 13.87 -22.35 -0.11
C SER A 801 14.97 -23.02 -0.93
N MET A 802 15.55 -22.33 -1.90
CA MET A 802 16.62 -22.83 -2.78
C MET A 802 17.68 -21.77 -3.07
N VAL A 803 18.94 -22.21 -3.18
CA VAL A 803 20.08 -21.46 -3.72
C VAL A 803 20.78 -22.34 -4.76
N ALA A 804 20.93 -21.82 -5.98
CA ALA A 804 21.53 -22.52 -7.10
C ALA A 804 22.52 -21.63 -7.88
N THR A 805 23.33 -22.24 -8.75
CA THR A 805 24.23 -21.57 -9.70
C THR A 805 23.88 -21.98 -11.12
N LEU A 806 23.88 -21.04 -12.07
CA LEU A 806 23.69 -21.30 -13.48
C LEU A 806 25.06 -21.43 -14.17
N GLY A 807 25.35 -22.58 -14.80
CA GLY A 807 26.64 -22.84 -15.47
C GLY A 807 26.63 -24.11 -16.32
N ASP A 808 27.44 -24.17 -17.38
CA ASP A 808 27.54 -25.32 -18.31
C ASP A 808 26.20 -25.87 -18.84
N GLN A 809 25.23 -24.97 -19.09
CA GLN A 809 23.84 -25.31 -19.47
C GLN A 809 23.14 -26.22 -18.44
N LYS A 810 23.46 -26.06 -17.16
CA LYS A 810 22.82 -26.72 -16.01
C LYS A 810 22.54 -25.72 -14.89
N LEU A 811 21.59 -26.09 -14.04
CA LEU A 811 21.31 -25.43 -12.77
C LEU A 811 21.86 -26.33 -11.66
N ASP A 812 22.88 -25.87 -10.94
CA ASP A 812 23.53 -26.62 -9.86
C ASP A 812 23.01 -26.15 -8.49
N VAL A 813 22.29 -27.03 -7.79
CA VAL A 813 21.61 -26.68 -6.53
C VAL A 813 22.56 -26.84 -5.36
N SER A 814 23.15 -25.72 -4.94
CA SER A 814 24.02 -25.65 -3.77
C SER A 814 23.28 -25.85 -2.43
N GLN A 815 22.00 -25.46 -2.37
CA GLN A 815 21.11 -25.72 -1.24
C GLN A 815 19.66 -25.75 -1.69
N ALA A 816 18.88 -26.72 -1.20
CA ALA A 816 17.43 -26.65 -1.24
C ALA A 816 16.85 -27.28 0.04
N SER A 817 15.78 -26.71 0.58
CA SER A 817 15.13 -27.18 1.81
C SER A 817 13.68 -26.71 1.86
N GLY A 818 12.80 -27.53 2.41
CA GLY A 818 11.38 -27.18 2.50
C GLY A 818 10.56 -28.16 3.32
N PHE A 819 9.26 -27.91 3.39
CA PHE A 819 8.29 -28.76 4.07
C PHE A 819 6.92 -28.72 3.41
N LEU A 820 6.16 -29.80 3.65
CA LEU A 820 4.75 -29.93 3.34
C LEU A 820 4.02 -30.41 4.61
N SER A 821 2.93 -29.74 4.95
CA SER A 821 2.03 -30.09 6.05
C SER A 821 0.63 -30.28 5.49
N VAL A 822 0.09 -31.50 5.64
CA VAL A 822 -1.28 -31.85 5.24
C VAL A 822 -2.13 -32.03 6.49
N ARG A 823 -3.26 -31.33 6.55
CA ARG A 823 -4.28 -31.49 7.59
C ARG A 823 -5.64 -31.84 6.99
N GLY A 824 -6.45 -32.61 7.71
CA GLY A 824 -7.80 -32.98 7.28
C GLY A 824 -8.05 -34.49 7.36
N SER A 825 -8.99 -34.98 6.57
CA SER A 825 -9.43 -36.38 6.63
C SER A 825 -10.02 -36.89 5.32
N THR A 826 -10.14 -38.21 5.24
CA THR A 826 -11.04 -38.88 4.30
C THR A 826 -12.26 -39.43 5.03
N ASP A 827 -13.34 -39.60 4.30
CA ASP A 827 -14.58 -40.23 4.73
C ASP A 827 -15.06 -41.12 3.58
N LEU A 828 -14.66 -42.39 3.59
CA LEU A 828 -14.80 -43.34 2.47
C LEU A 828 -15.66 -44.54 2.87
N THR A 829 -16.53 -45.00 1.97
CA THR A 829 -17.25 -46.26 2.10
C THR A 829 -16.75 -47.25 1.06
N PHE A 830 -16.14 -48.34 1.53
CA PHE A 830 -15.78 -49.50 0.73
C PHE A 830 -16.96 -50.47 0.71
N THR A 831 -17.31 -51.01 -0.47
CA THR A 831 -18.39 -51.99 -0.63
C THR A 831 -17.95 -53.12 -1.55
N ILE A 832 -18.27 -54.37 -1.20
CA ILE A 832 -18.16 -55.53 -2.07
C ILE A 832 -19.51 -56.27 -2.09
N GLY A 833 -19.99 -56.62 -3.28
CA GLY A 833 -21.30 -57.25 -3.47
C GLY A 833 -21.31 -58.21 -4.65
N GLY A 834 -22.13 -59.25 -4.53
CA GLY A 834 -22.33 -60.26 -5.57
C GLY A 834 -22.08 -61.69 -5.12
N VAL A 835 -21.94 -62.60 -6.09
CA VAL A 835 -21.78 -64.04 -5.88
C VAL A 835 -20.74 -64.60 -6.85
N GLY A 836 -19.66 -65.17 -6.32
CA GLY A 836 -18.59 -65.75 -7.14
C GLY A 836 -17.26 -66.01 -6.41
N GLU A 837 -16.26 -66.45 -7.17
CA GLU A 837 -14.88 -66.61 -6.70
C GLU A 837 -14.10 -65.29 -6.93
N VAL A 838 -13.48 -64.75 -5.89
CA VAL A 838 -12.73 -63.48 -5.99
C VAL A 838 -11.32 -63.74 -6.52
N ASP A 839 -11.23 -64.03 -7.82
CA ASP A 839 -10.00 -64.41 -8.51
C ASP A 839 -9.34 -63.21 -9.22
N LEU A 840 -8.04 -62.98 -8.97
CA LEU A 840 -7.28 -61.87 -9.54
C LEU A 840 -6.59 -62.21 -10.87
N ASP A 841 -6.44 -63.49 -11.20
CA ASP A 841 -5.82 -63.99 -12.42
C ASP A 841 -6.85 -64.10 -13.57
N LYS A 842 -8.15 -64.20 -13.27
CA LYS A 842 -9.26 -64.11 -14.27
C LYS A 842 -9.48 -62.71 -14.85
N THR A 843 -8.73 -61.70 -14.42
CA THR A 843 -9.05 -60.29 -14.65
C THR A 843 -8.81 -59.83 -16.10
N ASN A 844 -9.87 -59.31 -16.74
CA ASN A 844 -9.79 -58.71 -18.08
C ASN A 844 -9.09 -57.33 -18.04
N LYS A 845 -8.65 -56.85 -19.21
CA LYS A 845 -7.81 -55.63 -19.37
C LYS A 845 -8.38 -54.33 -18.78
N ASP A 846 -9.66 -54.28 -18.47
CA ASP A 846 -10.37 -53.12 -17.93
C ASP A 846 -10.85 -53.33 -16.46
N ASN A 847 -10.38 -54.38 -15.77
CA ASN A 847 -10.59 -54.59 -14.33
C ASN A 847 -9.43 -53.94 -13.53
N PRO A 848 -9.71 -52.99 -12.61
CA PRO A 848 -8.69 -52.23 -11.88
C PRO A 848 -8.04 -52.97 -10.68
N ALA A 849 -7.95 -54.31 -10.74
CA ALA A 849 -7.54 -55.18 -9.64
C ALA A 849 -6.18 -54.85 -8.98
N THR A 850 -5.28 -54.15 -9.69
CA THR A 850 -4.15 -53.44 -9.06
C THR A 850 -3.99 -52.02 -9.61
N THR A 851 -3.87 -51.04 -8.69
CA THR A 851 -3.31 -49.69 -8.91
C THR A 851 -3.72 -48.98 -10.20
N LYS A 852 -4.99 -48.58 -10.27
CA LYS A 852 -5.42 -47.46 -11.12
C LYS A 852 -4.92 -46.15 -10.50
N GLU A 853 -3.73 -45.68 -10.89
CA GLU A 853 -3.18 -44.41 -10.41
C GLU A 853 -4.04 -43.23 -10.92
N LYS A 854 -4.58 -42.44 -9.98
CA LYS A 854 -5.33 -41.20 -10.27
C LYS A 854 -4.57 -40.00 -9.72
N THR A 855 -3.48 -39.63 -10.40
CA THR A 855 -2.76 -38.36 -10.18
C THR A 855 -3.67 -37.19 -10.57
N THR A 856 -3.93 -36.27 -9.65
CA THR A 856 -4.64 -35.01 -9.96
C THR A 856 -3.81 -33.83 -9.49
N ARG A 857 -3.53 -32.91 -10.43
CA ARG A 857 -2.88 -31.63 -10.15
C ARG A 857 -3.96 -30.57 -10.09
N GLN A 858 -4.25 -30.08 -8.89
CA GLN A 858 -5.16 -28.97 -8.66
C GLN A 858 -4.37 -27.66 -8.81
N LYS A 859 -4.92 -26.69 -9.55
CA LYS A 859 -4.40 -25.32 -9.82
C LYS A 859 -2.86 -25.18 -9.69
N GLU A 860 -2.14 -25.36 -10.81
CA GLU A 860 -0.73 -24.94 -10.91
C GLU A 860 -0.64 -23.46 -10.51
N THR A 861 0.08 -23.17 -9.42
CA THR A 861 0.26 -21.80 -8.94
C THR A 861 1.59 -21.33 -9.49
N SER A 862 1.51 -20.73 -10.67
CA SER A 862 2.66 -20.18 -11.37
C SER A 862 3.02 -18.82 -10.80
N VAL A 863 4.28 -18.65 -10.43
CA VAL A 863 4.91 -17.36 -10.17
C VAL A 863 5.71 -17.03 -11.42
N ASP A 864 5.08 -16.26 -12.31
CA ASP A 864 5.73 -15.71 -13.50
C ASP A 864 6.61 -14.53 -13.03
N ALA A 865 7.93 -14.67 -13.14
CA ALA A 865 8.87 -13.61 -12.83
C ALA A 865 8.93 -12.65 -14.03
N GLY A 866 7.87 -11.85 -14.14
CA GLY A 866 7.56 -10.99 -15.28
C GLY A 866 6.88 -11.73 -16.43
N ASP A 867 6.02 -11.04 -17.20
CA ASP A 867 5.09 -11.56 -18.22
C ASP A 867 5.76 -12.23 -19.45
N GLY A 868 6.98 -12.77 -19.35
CA GLY A 868 7.79 -12.99 -20.55
C GLY A 868 9.15 -13.66 -20.43
N GLY A 869 9.45 -14.49 -19.43
CA GLY A 869 10.74 -15.20 -19.48
C GLY A 869 10.96 -16.35 -18.52
N THR A 870 10.59 -16.22 -17.25
CA THR A 870 11.02 -17.17 -16.21
C THR A 870 9.86 -17.54 -15.30
N ASN A 871 9.43 -18.80 -15.35
CA ASN A 871 8.29 -19.30 -14.58
C ASN A 871 8.79 -20.20 -13.44
N ILE A 872 8.34 -19.91 -12.22
CA ILE A 872 8.49 -20.80 -11.06
C ILE A 872 7.12 -21.37 -10.73
N ASP A 873 6.93 -22.64 -11.05
CA ASP A 873 5.65 -23.30 -11.00
C ASP A 873 5.59 -24.17 -9.75
N LEU A 874 4.74 -23.83 -8.79
CA LEU A 874 4.51 -24.69 -7.63
C LEU A 874 3.17 -25.41 -7.77
N SER A 875 3.28 -26.72 -7.98
CA SER A 875 2.17 -27.64 -8.19
C SER A 875 1.98 -28.53 -6.95
N PRO A 876 1.14 -28.14 -5.97
CA PRO A 876 0.62 -29.11 -5.02
C PRO A 876 -0.18 -30.17 -5.79
N TYR A 877 0.13 -31.44 -5.55
CA TYR A 877 -0.55 -32.56 -6.18
C TYR A 877 -1.02 -33.57 -5.14
N TYR A 878 -2.01 -34.37 -5.54
CA TYR A 878 -2.30 -35.60 -4.85
C TYR A 878 -2.49 -36.74 -5.86
N THR A 879 -2.01 -37.93 -5.48
CA THR A 879 -2.24 -39.17 -6.19
C THR A 879 -3.10 -40.06 -5.31
N ILE A 880 -4.19 -40.58 -5.87
CA ILE A 880 -4.97 -41.64 -5.24
C ILE A 880 -4.64 -42.96 -5.94
N ASN A 881 -4.13 -43.91 -5.16
CA ASN A 881 -3.87 -45.28 -5.57
C ASN A 881 -4.83 -46.22 -4.83
N TYR A 882 -5.52 -47.08 -5.58
CA TYR A 882 -6.41 -48.08 -5.00
C TYR A 882 -5.76 -49.47 -5.01
N SER A 883 -6.04 -50.25 -3.97
CA SER A 883 -5.64 -51.65 -3.88
C SER A 883 -6.82 -52.55 -3.56
N PHE A 884 -6.93 -53.63 -4.32
CA PHE A 884 -7.75 -54.79 -4.02
C PHE A 884 -6.83 -56.00 -3.86
N GLY A 885 -7.19 -56.97 -3.01
CA GLY A 885 -6.35 -58.14 -2.79
C GLY A 885 -7.05 -59.25 -2.01
N SER A 886 -6.78 -60.50 -2.39
CA SER A 886 -7.45 -61.70 -1.87
C SER A 886 -6.44 -62.67 -1.27
N PHE A 887 -6.73 -63.22 -0.09
CA PHE A 887 -5.90 -64.23 0.57
C PHE A 887 -6.75 -65.41 1.04
N ASN A 888 -6.36 -66.61 0.64
CA ASN A 888 -6.87 -67.86 1.21
C ASN A 888 -5.98 -68.29 2.39
N ASP A 889 -6.60 -68.66 3.51
CA ASP A 889 -5.91 -68.78 4.80
C ASP A 889 -5.18 -70.14 4.96
N THR A 890 -4.03 -70.25 4.29
CA THR A 890 -3.01 -71.28 4.55
C THR A 890 -1.65 -70.62 4.78
N GLY A 891 -0.93 -71.06 5.81
CA GLY A 891 0.26 -70.39 6.34
C GLY A 891 1.36 -70.10 5.29
N GLY A 892 2.04 -68.98 5.46
CA GLY A 892 2.84 -68.31 4.43
C GLY A 892 3.77 -69.19 3.59
N GLY A 893 3.39 -69.38 2.32
CA GLY A 893 4.19 -70.00 1.29
C GLY A 893 3.54 -69.84 -0.08
N SER A 894 4.20 -69.11 -0.99
CA SER A 894 4.00 -69.05 -2.46
C SER A 894 2.65 -69.50 -3.05
N GLY A 895 1.83 -68.53 -3.46
CA GLY A 895 0.96 -68.58 -4.65
C GLY A 895 0.04 -69.80 -4.84
N SER A 896 -1.26 -69.60 -4.59
CA SER A 896 -2.34 -70.39 -5.20
C SER A 896 -3.31 -69.41 -5.88
N PRO A 897 -3.73 -69.64 -7.14
CA PRO A 897 -4.42 -68.62 -7.94
C PRO A 897 -5.90 -68.45 -7.58
N SER A 898 -6.55 -69.50 -7.06
CA SER A 898 -7.94 -69.43 -6.59
C SER A 898 -8.07 -68.53 -5.36
N GLY A 899 -8.95 -67.54 -5.44
CA GLY A 899 -9.32 -66.66 -4.34
C GLY A 899 -10.39 -67.24 -3.40
N PRO A 900 -10.92 -66.44 -2.46
CA PRO A 900 -12.04 -66.83 -1.63
C PRO A 900 -13.37 -66.75 -2.40
N TYR A 901 -14.30 -67.66 -2.13
CA TYR A 901 -15.68 -67.56 -2.60
C TYR A 901 -16.48 -66.59 -1.73
N PHE A 902 -17.21 -65.68 -2.36
CA PHE A 902 -18.03 -64.63 -1.74
C PHE A 902 -19.48 -64.72 -2.25
N ASP A 903 -20.44 -64.52 -1.34
CA ASP A 903 -21.88 -64.59 -1.61
C ASP A 903 -22.63 -63.66 -0.64
N GLY A 904 -22.98 -62.46 -1.11
CA GLY A 904 -23.67 -61.44 -0.31
C GLY A 904 -23.37 -59.98 -0.68
N LYS A 905 -23.47 -59.09 0.30
CA LYS A 905 -23.05 -57.68 0.31
C LYS A 905 -22.37 -57.38 1.63
N LEU A 906 -21.17 -56.81 1.57
CA LEU A 906 -20.49 -56.16 2.69
C LEU A 906 -20.15 -54.71 2.34
N SER A 907 -20.28 -53.81 3.30
CA SER A 907 -19.97 -52.39 3.18
C SER A 907 -19.41 -51.84 4.49
N THR A 908 -18.47 -50.90 4.42
CA THR A 908 -17.90 -50.30 5.64
C THR A 908 -17.42 -48.89 5.35
N ARG A 909 -17.84 -47.97 6.20
CA ARG A 909 -17.42 -46.57 6.20
C ARG A 909 -16.22 -46.39 7.12
N VAL A 910 -15.22 -45.67 6.62
CA VAL A 910 -13.90 -45.46 7.23
C VAL A 910 -13.62 -43.96 7.20
N ILE A 911 -13.55 -43.35 8.38
CA ILE A 911 -13.07 -41.95 8.52
C ILE A 911 -11.65 -42.00 9.05
N SER A 912 -10.71 -41.53 8.23
CA SER A 912 -9.28 -41.50 8.53
C SER A 912 -8.76 -40.06 8.57
N ASP A 913 -8.09 -39.71 9.67
CA ASP A 913 -7.42 -38.42 9.84
C ASP A 913 -6.00 -38.49 9.26
N PHE A 914 -5.53 -37.43 8.59
CA PHE A 914 -4.17 -37.41 8.03
C PHE A 914 -3.08 -37.28 9.10
N GLY A 915 -3.42 -36.84 10.31
CA GLY A 915 -2.48 -36.47 11.37
C GLY A 915 -2.04 -35.00 11.28
N ASP A 916 -1.23 -34.57 12.24
CA ASP A 916 -0.64 -33.23 12.29
C ASP A 916 0.91 -33.34 12.22
N PHE A 917 1.38 -34.02 11.15
CA PHE A 917 2.80 -34.24 10.88
C PHE A 917 3.23 -33.53 9.59
N ASN A 918 4.48 -33.07 9.56
CA ASN A 918 5.08 -32.40 8.41
C ASN A 918 6.07 -33.34 7.71
N ALA A 919 5.99 -33.44 6.39
CA ALA A 919 7.07 -33.97 5.57
C ALA A 919 8.13 -32.89 5.37
N TYR A 920 9.41 -33.24 5.53
CA TYR A 920 10.54 -32.33 5.37
C TYR A 920 11.45 -32.78 4.22
N PHE A 921 11.99 -31.82 3.49
CA PHE A 921 13.00 -32.05 2.46
C PHE A 921 14.29 -31.27 2.79
N PRO A 922 15.48 -31.89 2.71
CA PRO A 922 15.73 -33.32 2.44
C PRO A 922 15.48 -34.22 3.66
N ALA A 923 14.61 -35.23 3.49
CA ALA A 923 14.16 -36.13 4.55
C ALA A 923 15.30 -36.98 5.15
N THR A 924 15.57 -36.82 6.45
CA THR A 924 16.57 -37.60 7.19
C THR A 924 16.07 -39.02 7.46
N LYS A 925 16.92 -39.85 8.08
CA LYS A 925 16.52 -41.20 8.54
C LYS A 925 15.39 -41.16 9.57
N GLU A 926 15.27 -40.08 10.33
CA GLU A 926 14.25 -39.92 11.37
C GLU A 926 12.88 -39.63 10.75
N ASP A 927 12.79 -38.74 9.76
CA ASP A 927 11.53 -38.42 9.06
C ASP A 927 10.93 -39.70 8.44
N ARG A 928 11.77 -40.49 7.77
CA ARG A 928 11.41 -41.76 7.14
C ARG A 928 11.01 -42.87 8.13
N LEU A 929 11.32 -42.70 9.42
CA LEU A 929 10.87 -43.58 10.50
C LEU A 929 9.59 -43.04 11.16
N ARG A 930 9.48 -41.72 11.35
CA ARG A 930 8.38 -41.06 12.06
C ARG A 930 7.06 -41.01 11.28
N ILE A 931 7.11 -41.16 9.94
CA ILE A 931 5.93 -41.35 9.09
C ILE A 931 5.15 -42.65 9.45
N LYS A 932 5.73 -43.55 10.27
CA LYS A 932 5.10 -44.80 10.71
C LYS A 932 4.20 -44.58 11.93
N ASP A 933 2.95 -44.23 11.64
CA ASP A 933 1.73 -44.49 12.43
C ASP A 933 1.57 -43.86 13.84
N GLU A 934 2.63 -43.42 14.52
CA GLU A 934 2.52 -42.96 15.92
C GLU A 934 1.71 -41.65 16.11
N ASP A 935 1.77 -40.72 15.14
CA ASP A 935 1.11 -39.41 15.18
C ASP A 935 -0.27 -39.37 14.46
N ARG A 936 -0.83 -40.53 14.04
CA ARG A 936 -2.17 -40.63 13.40
C ARG A 936 -3.27 -41.01 14.38
N LEU A 937 -4.43 -40.34 14.28
CA LEU A 937 -5.64 -40.84 14.95
C LEU A 937 -6.09 -42.15 14.30
N LYS A 938 -6.48 -43.14 15.12
CA LYS A 938 -6.99 -44.43 14.62
C LYS A 938 -8.25 -44.22 13.77
N ASN A 939 -8.32 -44.95 12.66
CA ASN A 939 -9.49 -44.99 11.77
C ASN A 939 -10.78 -45.20 12.56
N LYS A 940 -11.79 -44.37 12.28
CA LYS A 940 -13.15 -44.54 12.82
C LYS A 940 -13.92 -45.38 11.81
N ILE A 941 -14.09 -46.65 12.14
CA ILE A 941 -14.72 -47.66 11.29
C ILE A 941 -16.17 -47.84 11.74
N SER A 942 -17.11 -47.86 10.79
CA SER A 942 -18.53 -48.18 11.03
C SER A 942 -19.08 -49.08 9.92
N ILE A 943 -19.59 -50.23 10.32
CA ILE A 943 -20.21 -51.26 9.46
C ILE A 943 -21.74 -51.07 9.53
N PRO A 944 -22.48 -51.03 8.41
CA PRO A 944 -23.94 -50.93 8.42
C PRO A 944 -24.64 -52.22 8.86
N ASP A 945 -25.83 -52.08 9.45
CA ASP A 945 -26.67 -53.22 9.88
C ASP A 945 -27.38 -53.95 8.71
N ASP A 946 -27.31 -53.43 7.47
CA ASP A 946 -27.91 -54.02 6.26
C ASP A 946 -26.93 -54.90 5.44
N ASP A 947 -25.74 -55.16 5.97
CA ASP A 947 -24.80 -56.11 5.40
C ASP A 947 -25.27 -57.56 5.58
N VAL A 948 -25.17 -58.36 4.51
CA VAL A 948 -25.71 -59.73 4.45
C VAL A 948 -24.72 -60.65 3.77
N ILE A 949 -24.35 -61.74 4.44
CA ILE A 949 -23.57 -62.84 3.86
C ILE A 949 -24.47 -64.08 3.83
N HIS A 950 -24.60 -64.72 2.67
CA HIS A 950 -25.42 -65.92 2.51
C HIS A 950 -24.63 -67.23 2.61
N ASN A 951 -23.38 -67.24 2.17
CA ASN A 951 -22.52 -68.44 2.22
C ASN A 951 -21.03 -68.08 2.26
N THR A 952 -20.25 -68.79 3.09
CA THR A 952 -18.77 -68.69 3.11
C THR A 952 -18.18 -70.08 3.18
N SER A 953 -17.07 -70.32 2.45
CA SER A 953 -16.37 -71.60 2.55
C SER A 953 -15.85 -71.84 3.98
N SER A 954 -15.90 -73.09 4.43
CA SER A 954 -15.50 -73.49 5.80
C SER A 954 -13.99 -73.35 6.10
N LYS A 955 -13.22 -72.74 5.20
CA LYS A 955 -11.79 -72.42 5.36
C LYS A 955 -11.53 -70.96 5.75
N GLY A 956 -12.53 -70.08 5.59
CA GLY A 956 -12.35 -68.63 5.71
C GLY A 956 -11.52 -68.03 4.57
N GLY A 957 -11.34 -66.71 4.60
CA GLY A 957 -10.54 -65.96 3.64
C GLY A 957 -10.38 -64.51 4.07
N ARG A 958 -9.61 -63.71 3.31
CA ARG A 958 -9.42 -62.28 3.60
C ARG A 958 -9.48 -61.50 2.29
N ILE A 959 -10.20 -60.37 2.31
CA ILE A 959 -10.28 -59.43 1.18
C ILE A 959 -9.78 -58.09 1.70
N SER A 960 -8.69 -57.58 1.16
CA SER A 960 -8.15 -56.28 1.53
C SER A 960 -8.61 -55.26 0.50
N MET A 961 -9.34 -54.24 0.96
CA MET A 961 -9.67 -53.04 0.18
C MET A 961 -8.92 -51.87 0.81
N GLY A 962 -8.27 -51.05 0.00
CA GLY A 962 -7.41 -49.99 0.51
C GLY A 962 -7.28 -48.82 -0.46
N THR A 963 -7.08 -47.64 0.12
CA THR A 963 -6.77 -46.41 -0.61
C THR A 963 -5.47 -45.83 -0.06
N PHE A 964 -4.59 -45.38 -0.94
CA PHE A 964 -3.38 -44.65 -0.57
C PHE A 964 -3.50 -43.26 -1.17
N VAL A 965 -3.52 -42.24 -0.33
CA VAL A 965 -3.54 -40.84 -0.76
C VAL A 965 -2.15 -40.28 -0.53
N GLU A 966 -1.42 -40.08 -1.61
CA GLU A 966 -0.12 -39.43 -1.57
C GLU A 966 -0.27 -37.97 -1.92
N PHE A 967 0.09 -37.09 -0.99
CA PHE A 967 0.20 -35.66 -1.25
C PHE A 967 1.66 -35.32 -1.55
N GLY A 968 1.89 -34.34 -2.41
CA GLY A 968 3.24 -33.86 -2.65
C GLY A 968 3.27 -32.45 -3.23
N LEU A 969 4.47 -31.89 -3.23
CA LEU A 969 4.76 -30.58 -3.79
C LEU A 969 5.75 -30.76 -4.93
N LYS A 970 5.32 -30.61 -6.19
CA LYS A 970 6.24 -30.54 -7.33
C LYS A 970 6.52 -29.08 -7.62
N MET A 971 7.76 -28.66 -7.50
CA MET A 971 8.22 -27.43 -8.13
C MET A 971 8.72 -27.76 -9.54
N LYS A 972 8.43 -26.88 -10.50
CA LYS A 972 9.14 -26.82 -11.78
C LYS A 972 9.78 -25.42 -11.87
N PHE A 973 10.90 -25.35 -12.57
CA PHE A 973 11.57 -24.09 -12.91
C PHE A 973 11.90 -24.13 -14.40
N TRP A 974 11.42 -23.15 -15.17
CA TRP A 974 11.76 -23.07 -16.59
C TRP A 974 11.90 -21.63 -17.08
N PHE A 975 12.76 -21.47 -18.08
CA PHE A 975 12.76 -20.33 -18.98
C PHE A 975 11.82 -20.65 -20.16
N LEU A 976 11.11 -19.65 -20.68
CA LEU A 976 9.96 -19.88 -21.57
C LEU A 976 10.28 -20.83 -22.75
N GLN A 977 9.36 -21.78 -22.93
CA GLN A 977 9.51 -22.92 -23.83
C GLN A 977 8.13 -23.29 -24.40
N ARG A 978 7.72 -22.62 -25.48
CA ARG A 978 6.56 -23.00 -26.31
C ARG A 978 7.00 -23.76 -27.57
N GLY A 979 7.99 -24.63 -27.41
CA GLY A 979 8.50 -25.55 -28.43
C GLY A 979 9.22 -26.76 -27.80
N PRO A 980 9.66 -27.75 -28.61
CA PRO A 980 10.28 -28.99 -28.12
C PRO A 980 11.81 -28.87 -27.97
N GLY A 981 12.31 -27.96 -27.13
CA GLY A 981 13.71 -27.47 -27.22
C GLY A 981 14.42 -27.17 -25.90
N ARG A 982 14.86 -28.21 -25.18
CA ARG A 982 15.81 -28.13 -24.03
C ARG A 982 15.38 -27.24 -22.86
N VAL A 983 14.31 -27.63 -22.18
CA VAL A 983 14.01 -27.15 -20.81
C VAL A 983 15.14 -27.53 -19.84
N PHE A 984 15.45 -26.67 -18.87
CA PHE A 984 16.17 -27.05 -17.64
C PHE A 984 15.24 -27.84 -16.68
N GLU A 985 14.66 -28.96 -17.12
CA GLU A 985 13.85 -29.79 -16.23
C GLU A 985 14.71 -30.41 -15.13
N MET A 986 14.63 -29.80 -13.94
CA MET A 986 15.20 -30.31 -12.71
C MET A 986 14.06 -30.73 -11.78
N ASP A 987 13.84 -32.04 -11.69
CA ASP A 987 13.08 -32.60 -10.57
C ASP A 987 13.85 -32.37 -9.28
N LEU A 988 13.42 -31.39 -8.49
CA LEU A 988 13.85 -31.27 -7.10
C LEU A 988 13.41 -32.52 -6.33
N PRO A 989 14.25 -33.06 -5.41
CA PRO A 989 13.93 -34.33 -4.78
C PRO A 989 12.70 -34.22 -3.87
N GLU A 990 11.91 -35.29 -3.83
CA GLU A 990 10.49 -35.27 -3.43
C GLU A 990 10.22 -34.65 -2.04
N VAL A 991 9.30 -33.68 -2.01
CA VAL A 991 8.59 -33.22 -0.80
C VAL A 991 7.22 -33.90 -0.74
N SER A 992 7.22 -35.21 -0.43
CA SER A 992 6.01 -36.07 -0.46
C SER A 992 5.55 -36.49 0.94
N GLN A 993 4.24 -36.45 1.18
CA GLN A 993 3.57 -36.91 2.39
C GLN A 993 2.57 -38.04 2.05
N LYS A 994 2.97 -39.30 2.25
CA LYS A 994 2.13 -40.48 1.97
C LYS A 994 1.16 -40.77 3.13
N ALA A 995 -0.14 -40.59 2.91
CA ALA A 995 -1.20 -41.05 3.82
C ALA A 995 -1.69 -42.44 3.39
N GLN A 996 -1.35 -43.46 4.19
CA GLN A 996 -1.78 -44.84 3.96
C GLN A 996 -3.12 -45.09 4.66
N LEU A 997 -4.18 -45.38 3.89
CA LEU A 997 -5.54 -45.60 4.37
C LEU A 997 -5.95 -47.06 4.04
N SER A 998 -5.21 -47.99 4.63
CA SER A 998 -5.40 -49.43 4.43
C SER A 998 -6.12 -50.07 5.62
N ASP A 999 -7.42 -50.33 5.47
CA ASP A 999 -8.15 -51.21 6.38
C ASP A 999 -8.09 -52.67 5.91
N ARG A 1000 -8.07 -53.61 6.87
CA ARG A 1000 -8.06 -55.05 6.58
C ARG A 1000 -9.41 -55.66 6.90
N PHE A 1001 -10.13 -56.12 5.89
CA PHE A 1001 -11.32 -56.94 6.09
C PHE A 1001 -10.94 -58.42 6.14
N GLU A 1002 -10.85 -58.94 7.37
CA GLU A 1002 -10.65 -60.36 7.60
C GLU A 1002 -12.01 -61.06 7.62
N ILE A 1003 -12.33 -61.85 6.59
CA ILE A 1003 -13.53 -62.70 6.55
C ILE A 1003 -13.24 -63.96 7.38
N GLY A 1004 -13.01 -63.73 8.68
CA GLY A 1004 -12.78 -64.75 9.68
C GLY A 1004 -14.04 -65.55 9.89
N ALA A 1005 -14.13 -66.72 9.26
CA ALA A 1005 -15.27 -67.62 9.35
C ALA A 1005 -15.46 -68.17 10.78
N ARG A 1006 -16.21 -67.44 11.60
CA ARG A 1006 -16.78 -67.90 12.88
C ARG A 1006 -18.20 -67.35 13.07
N LEU A 1007 -19.16 -68.26 12.93
CA LEU A 1007 -20.28 -68.35 13.87
C LEU A 1007 -19.76 -68.92 15.21
#